data_AF-A0A2T3JQN0-F1
#
_entry.id   AF-A0A2T3JQN0-F1
#
_cell.length_a   1.000
_cell.length_b   1.000
_cell.length_c   1.000
_cell.angle_alpha   90.00
_cell.angle_beta   90.00
_cell.angle_gamma   90.00
#
_symmetry.space_group_name_H-M   'P 1'
#
loop_
_entity.id
_entity.type
_entity.pdbx_description
1 polymer ?
#
loop_
_entity_poly.entity_id
_entity_poly.type
_entity_poly.pdbx_seq_one_letter_code
_entity_poly.pdbx_strand_id
1 'polypeptide(L)'
;MNKLNRISIKNKIIFATCIALLFSLSATTLINNYQVKQLMLKQVEEQQLPTALAVIREAIESDINLPVQAANQLASNVFIQNWIINGEPDSRRAEVLSQLDSLARMENVNGTFLVSMKGLHDYRSGEGLRGAVSADDPAYSWLYNQLRTGEAVNLTFDTGQEGQERLFINNLTTKNGEPLSFSGMAIDLSQLSDMLRQYKLGETGGVYLVSQQGEIRIQPETGIMKNQLPASLTSTLLNQQEFSLDKLNTDQGTHLIASSYLPIIDLYIVAEISENELYRAFDSVTEKNILINIVLAVLFTLLAAFLAAKIVTPIRNVAHLMRDIGEGEGDLNQRLEIKGNDEITELSIGFNSFIEKIHDSIKEVSQVSTELVTSIENTKQLSEGAGNIVEDQKEQTTQIATAINEMGTTISEMARNASIAADSAQQGNNEVSNGIDIVQSNIDSMSALSRNVNSASSVIANLAHQTDKIGAIIDVINGISDQINLLALNAAIEAARAGDHGRGFAVVADEVRSLAHRTNQSTLEIQEMITQLQQGTKEAVDVMDEGQSSSKLSLELAGKIGSSLAAIQQTISTINDINTQVATATEEQNAVVSDIGRNIEKISEQSYQTSDASSQTIEACHQLNALSGRLKNLIGQFKI
;
A
#
# COMPACT_ATOMS: atom_id res chain seq x y z
N MET A 1 0.40 3.02 38.72
CA MET A 1 0.16 3.35 37.29
C MET A 1 -0.60 2.29 36.47
N ASN A 2 -0.87 1.07 36.96
CA ASN A 2 -1.47 -0.01 36.12
C ASN A 2 -3.01 -0.06 35.99
N LYS A 3 -3.80 0.71 36.74
CA LYS A 3 -5.27 0.68 36.62
C LYS A 3 -5.85 1.61 35.54
N LEU A 4 -5.13 2.68 35.16
CA LEU A 4 -5.60 3.65 34.17
C LEU A 4 -5.61 3.11 32.73
N ASN A 5 -4.78 2.12 32.41
CA ASN A 5 -4.74 1.56 31.04
C ASN A 5 -5.89 0.61 30.70
N ARG A 6 -6.63 0.10 31.70
CA ARG A 6 -7.81 -0.76 31.48
C ARG A 6 -9.12 0.01 31.29
N ILE A 7 -9.09 1.33 31.44
CA ILE A 7 -10.27 2.18 31.35
C ILE A 7 -10.48 2.56 29.88
N SER A 8 -11.71 2.42 29.37
CA SER A 8 -12.05 2.79 27.99
C SER A 8 -11.75 4.26 27.73
N ILE A 9 -11.43 4.62 26.48
CA ILE A 9 -11.17 6.01 26.07
C ILE A 9 -12.34 6.92 26.49
N LYS A 10 -13.58 6.42 26.34
CA LYS A 10 -14.80 7.11 26.81
C LYS A 10 -14.72 7.49 28.29
N ASN A 11 -14.37 6.55 29.15
CA ASN A 11 -14.32 6.78 30.59
C ASN A 11 -13.12 7.64 31.01
N LYS A 12 -11.99 7.56 30.27
CA LYS A 12 -10.83 8.45 30.48
C LYS A 12 -11.18 9.91 30.20
N ILE A 13 -11.88 10.18 29.10
CA ILE A 13 -12.31 11.53 28.74
C ILE A 13 -13.23 12.09 29.83
N ILE A 14 -14.30 11.37 30.18
CA ILE A 14 -15.26 11.80 31.20
C ILE A 14 -14.57 12.09 32.54
N PHE A 15 -13.69 11.19 33.00
CA PHE A 15 -13.01 11.35 34.28
C PHE A 15 -12.07 12.56 34.28
N ALA A 16 -11.36 12.80 33.18
CA ALA A 16 -10.46 13.93 33.04
C ALA A 16 -11.22 15.28 33.04
N THR A 17 -12.34 15.38 32.30
CA THR A 17 -13.16 16.60 32.32
C THR A 17 -13.79 16.84 33.68
N CYS A 18 -14.35 15.82 34.34
CA CYS A 18 -14.92 15.97 35.68
C CYS A 18 -13.90 16.48 36.70
N ILE A 19 -12.68 15.93 36.71
CA ILE A 19 -11.63 16.37 37.63
C ILE A 19 -11.22 17.83 37.34
N ALA A 20 -11.02 18.18 36.07
CA ALA A 20 -10.64 19.53 35.67
C ALA A 20 -11.71 20.57 36.08
N LEU A 21 -12.98 20.25 35.87
CA LEU A 21 -14.12 21.10 36.24
C LEU A 21 -14.24 21.26 37.76
N LEU A 22 -14.16 20.16 38.52
CA LEU A 22 -14.20 20.20 39.97
C LEU A 22 -13.07 21.06 40.53
N PHE A 23 -11.85 20.90 40.02
CA PHE A 23 -10.72 21.70 40.46
C PHE A 23 -10.93 23.19 40.14
N SER A 24 -11.35 23.52 38.92
CA SER A 24 -11.59 24.90 38.49
C SER A 24 -12.69 25.59 39.28
N LEU A 25 -13.84 24.93 39.48
CA LEU A 25 -14.98 25.49 40.22
C LEU A 25 -14.64 25.69 41.70
N SER A 26 -13.91 24.74 42.30
CA SER A 26 -13.46 24.84 43.69
C SER A 26 -12.50 26.01 43.90
N ALA A 27 -11.49 26.15 43.03
CA ALA A 27 -10.52 27.22 43.09
C ALA A 27 -11.17 28.60 42.94
N THR A 28 -12.08 28.75 41.97
CA THR A 28 -12.76 30.03 41.71
C THR A 28 -13.65 30.45 42.87
N THR A 29 -14.36 29.49 43.49
CA THR A 29 -15.23 29.75 44.65
C THR A 29 -14.41 30.19 45.86
N LEU A 30 -13.28 29.54 46.13
CA LEU A 30 -12.38 29.91 47.23
C LEU A 30 -11.81 31.33 47.04
N ILE A 31 -11.37 31.66 45.82
CA ILE A 31 -10.82 32.99 45.51
C ILE A 31 -11.89 34.07 45.66
N ASN A 32 -13.08 33.86 45.10
CA ASN A 32 -14.17 34.86 45.16
C ASN A 32 -14.62 35.11 46.61
N ASN A 33 -14.80 34.05 47.40
CA ASN A 33 -15.23 34.19 48.79
C ASN A 33 -14.18 34.93 49.64
N TYR A 34 -12.90 34.71 49.37
CA TYR A 34 -11.81 35.47 50.00
C TYR A 34 -11.83 36.95 49.60
N GLN A 35 -12.01 37.26 48.31
CA GLN A 35 -12.05 38.64 47.81
C GLN A 35 -13.21 39.45 48.38
N VAL A 36 -14.42 38.86 48.44
CA VAL A 36 -15.61 39.55 48.95
C VAL A 36 -15.45 39.91 50.44
N LYS A 37 -14.90 39.00 51.26
CA LYS A 37 -14.66 39.28 52.69
C LYS A 37 -13.68 40.44 52.91
N GLN A 38 -12.58 40.46 52.16
CA GLN A 38 -11.57 41.52 52.26
C GLN A 38 -12.12 42.88 51.82
N LEU A 39 -12.90 42.92 50.73
CA LEU A 39 -13.49 44.16 50.23
C LEU A 39 -14.47 44.78 51.24
N MET A 40 -15.27 43.95 51.90
CA MET A 40 -16.29 44.39 52.85
C MET A 40 -15.72 44.96 54.15
N LEU A 41 -14.75 44.27 54.76
CA LEU A 41 -14.06 44.80 55.94
C LEU A 41 -13.47 46.18 55.64
N LYS A 42 -12.78 46.28 54.52
CA LYS A 42 -12.18 47.54 54.07
C LYS A 42 -13.22 48.65 53.88
N GLN A 43 -14.38 48.33 53.32
CA GLN A 43 -15.46 49.31 53.13
C GLN A 43 -16.05 49.80 54.46
N VAL A 44 -16.18 48.92 55.46
CA VAL A 44 -16.67 49.31 56.79
C VAL A 44 -15.66 50.19 57.53
N GLU A 45 -14.38 49.80 57.49
CA GLU A 45 -13.27 50.52 58.15
C GLU A 45 -13.00 51.89 57.51
N GLU A 46 -12.93 51.96 56.18
CA GLU A 46 -12.51 53.19 55.47
C GLU A 46 -13.67 54.14 55.13
N GLN A 47 -14.92 53.64 55.06
CA GLN A 47 -16.04 54.44 54.55
C GLN A 47 -17.22 54.52 55.51
N GLN A 48 -17.75 53.39 56.01
CA GLN A 48 -19.01 53.41 56.77
C GLN A 48 -18.84 53.96 58.19
N LEU A 49 -17.86 53.47 58.96
CA LEU A 49 -17.62 53.92 60.34
C LEU A 49 -17.20 55.40 60.42
N PRO A 50 -16.26 55.91 59.61
CA PRO A 50 -15.92 57.33 59.60
C PRO A 50 -17.12 58.22 59.28
N THR A 51 -17.91 57.83 58.27
CA THR A 51 -19.09 58.61 57.85
C THR A 51 -20.16 58.62 58.95
N ALA A 52 -20.44 57.46 59.56
CA ALA A 52 -21.42 57.37 60.65
C ALA A 52 -21.03 58.22 61.85
N LEU A 53 -19.77 58.15 62.29
CA LEU A 53 -19.27 58.97 63.39
C LEU A 53 -19.26 60.47 63.05
N ALA A 54 -18.89 60.85 61.83
CA ALA A 54 -18.92 62.24 61.39
C ALA A 54 -20.34 62.83 61.41
N VAL A 55 -21.36 62.06 60.98
CA VAL A 55 -22.77 62.49 61.05
C VAL A 55 -23.22 62.72 62.49
N ILE A 56 -22.85 61.82 63.41
CA ILE A 56 -23.20 61.96 64.83
C ILE A 56 -22.46 63.15 65.45
N ARG A 57 -21.17 63.33 65.14
CA ARG A 57 -20.39 64.49 65.57
C ARG A 57 -21.04 65.80 65.15
N GLU A 58 -21.36 65.94 63.86
CA GLU A 58 -21.96 67.16 63.33
C GLU A 58 -23.30 67.48 63.98
N ALA A 59 -24.13 66.45 64.23
CA ALA A 59 -25.40 66.61 64.95
C ALA A 59 -25.18 67.14 66.38
N ILE A 60 -24.25 66.54 67.12
CA ILE A 60 -23.92 66.98 68.50
C ILE A 60 -23.33 68.39 68.52
N GLU A 61 -22.40 68.69 67.61
CA GLU A 61 -21.81 70.01 67.53
C GLU A 61 -22.84 71.08 67.17
N SER A 62 -23.75 70.80 66.23
CA SER A 62 -24.83 71.71 65.87
C SER A 62 -25.76 72.01 67.07
N ASP A 63 -26.16 70.99 67.82
CA ASP A 63 -27.08 71.13 68.96
C ASP A 63 -26.47 71.94 70.12
N ILE A 64 -25.15 71.94 70.26
CA ILE A 64 -24.44 72.65 71.35
C ILE A 64 -23.99 74.05 70.92
N ASN A 65 -23.53 74.21 69.67
CA ASN A 65 -22.91 75.45 69.21
C ASN A 65 -23.91 76.62 69.14
N LEU A 66 -25.17 76.36 68.80
CA LEU A 66 -26.23 77.36 68.77
C LEU A 66 -26.47 77.99 70.17
N PRO A 67 -26.79 77.20 71.22
CA PRO A 67 -26.85 77.71 72.59
C PRO A 67 -25.56 78.39 73.06
N VAL A 68 -24.38 77.89 72.70
CA VAL A 68 -23.09 78.52 73.09
C VAL A 68 -22.98 79.94 72.52
N GLN A 69 -23.34 80.13 71.25
CA GLN A 69 -23.34 81.46 70.63
C GLN A 69 -24.37 82.38 71.26
N ALA A 70 -25.57 81.88 71.56
CA ALA A 70 -26.61 82.66 72.20
C ALA A 70 -26.22 83.06 73.65
N ALA A 71 -25.55 82.17 74.40
CA ALA A 71 -24.99 82.48 75.71
C ALA A 71 -23.91 83.58 75.63
N ASN A 72 -23.08 83.57 74.58
CA ASN A 72 -22.09 84.64 74.33
C ASN A 72 -22.76 85.98 73.99
N GLN A 73 -23.85 85.97 73.23
CA GLN A 73 -24.63 87.17 72.94
C GLN A 73 -25.28 87.74 74.21
N LEU A 74 -25.77 86.88 75.09
CA LEU A 74 -26.31 87.29 76.38
C LEU A 74 -25.24 87.98 77.24
N ALA A 75 -24.04 87.39 77.31
CA ALA A 75 -22.92 87.93 78.07
C ALA A 75 -22.44 89.30 77.56
N SER A 76 -22.51 89.51 76.25
CA SER A 76 -22.10 90.74 75.57
C SER A 76 -23.22 91.78 75.41
N ASN A 77 -24.42 91.50 75.93
CA ASN A 77 -25.57 92.39 75.79
C ASN A 77 -25.36 93.70 76.58
N VAL A 78 -25.11 94.78 75.84
CA VAL A 78 -24.81 96.12 76.38
C VAL A 78 -25.94 96.68 77.24
N PHE A 79 -27.20 96.32 76.97
CA PHE A 79 -28.34 96.75 77.77
C PHE A 79 -28.28 96.14 79.17
N ILE A 80 -28.03 94.83 79.27
CA ILE A 80 -27.90 94.11 80.55
C ILE A 80 -26.68 94.61 81.33
N GLN A 81 -25.53 94.76 80.66
CA GLN A 81 -24.32 95.28 81.31
C GLN A 81 -24.54 96.67 81.90
N ASN A 82 -25.13 97.59 81.13
CA ASN A 82 -25.41 98.95 81.63
C ASN A 82 -26.45 98.94 82.75
N TRP A 83 -27.43 98.04 82.70
CA TRP A 83 -28.41 97.89 83.77
C TRP A 83 -27.75 97.46 85.09
N ILE A 84 -26.81 96.50 85.04
CA ILE A 84 -26.01 96.10 86.21
C ILE A 84 -25.12 97.23 86.71
N ILE A 85 -24.40 97.92 85.81
CA ILE A 85 -23.50 99.03 86.17
C ILE A 85 -24.27 100.14 86.90
N ASN A 86 -25.50 100.44 86.49
CA ASN A 86 -26.34 101.46 87.10
C ASN A 86 -27.02 101.03 88.41
N GLY A 87 -26.65 99.89 88.98
CA GLY A 87 -27.16 99.42 90.27
C GLY A 87 -28.51 98.71 90.17
N GLU A 88 -28.83 98.12 89.02
CA GLU A 88 -29.99 97.25 88.80
C GLU A 88 -31.34 97.89 89.16
N PRO A 89 -31.69 99.06 88.59
CA PRO A 89 -32.93 99.72 88.93
C PRO A 89 -34.15 98.83 88.61
N ASP A 90 -35.04 98.69 89.59
CA ASP A 90 -36.26 97.88 89.52
C ASP A 90 -37.13 98.18 88.30
N SER A 91 -37.14 99.44 87.85
CA SER A 91 -37.94 99.90 86.70
C SER A 91 -37.63 99.17 85.40
N ARG A 92 -36.43 98.58 85.24
CA ARG A 92 -36.01 97.84 84.04
C ARG A 92 -35.80 96.33 84.27
N ARG A 93 -36.01 95.84 85.50
CA ARG A 93 -35.80 94.41 85.84
C ARG A 93 -36.66 93.48 84.98
N ALA A 94 -37.91 93.86 84.74
CA ALA A 94 -38.84 93.07 83.93
C ALA A 94 -38.36 92.91 82.46
N GLU A 95 -37.70 93.92 81.90
CA GLU A 95 -37.15 93.87 80.54
C GLU A 95 -35.97 92.87 80.45
N VAL A 96 -35.10 92.83 81.47
CA VAL A 96 -33.98 91.88 81.53
C VAL A 96 -34.46 90.45 81.71
N LEU A 97 -35.42 90.20 82.62
CA LEU A 97 -36.01 88.87 82.80
C LEU A 97 -36.75 88.40 81.52
N SER A 98 -37.43 89.30 80.81
CA SER A 98 -38.07 88.98 79.53
C SER A 98 -37.05 88.61 78.45
N GLN A 99 -35.86 89.21 78.44
CA GLN A 99 -34.78 88.83 77.52
C GLN A 99 -34.24 87.43 77.83
N LEU A 100 -34.03 87.12 79.13
CA LEU A 100 -33.64 85.79 79.59
C LEU A 100 -34.66 84.73 79.18
N ASP A 101 -35.96 84.97 79.39
CA ASP A 101 -37.04 84.06 78.99
C ASP A 101 -37.16 83.88 77.48
N SER A 102 -37.02 84.97 76.70
CA SER A 102 -37.13 84.91 75.24
C SER A 102 -35.98 84.10 74.65
N LEU A 103 -34.79 84.28 75.19
CA LEU A 103 -33.60 83.57 74.76
C LEU A 103 -33.67 82.08 75.15
N ALA A 104 -34.19 81.76 76.34
CA ALA A 104 -34.42 80.37 76.75
C ALA A 104 -35.35 79.62 75.77
N ARG A 105 -36.45 80.27 75.34
CA ARG A 105 -37.40 79.67 74.38
C ARG A 105 -36.85 79.59 72.96
N MET A 106 -36.11 80.61 72.52
CA MET A 106 -35.58 80.69 71.16
C MET A 106 -34.57 79.56 70.89
N GLU A 107 -33.67 79.33 71.85
CA GLU A 107 -32.64 78.29 71.75
C GLU A 107 -33.10 76.93 72.29
N ASN A 108 -34.38 76.82 72.69
CA ASN A 108 -34.96 75.62 73.28
C ASN A 108 -34.12 75.03 74.44
N VAL A 109 -33.56 75.90 75.28
CA VAL A 109 -32.75 75.50 76.44
C VAL A 109 -33.61 75.43 77.71
N ASN A 110 -33.16 74.65 78.70
CA ASN A 110 -33.89 74.42 79.95
C ASN A 110 -34.09 75.72 80.76
N GLY A 111 -33.14 76.65 80.65
CA GLY A 111 -33.25 78.00 81.18
C GLY A 111 -32.00 78.83 80.94
N THR A 112 -32.13 80.15 81.07
CA THR A 112 -31.01 81.09 81.10
C THR A 112 -30.88 81.72 82.47
N PHE A 113 -29.66 82.11 82.82
CA PHE A 113 -29.39 82.78 84.08
C PHE A 113 -28.46 83.98 83.88
N LEU A 114 -28.53 84.91 84.81
CA LEU A 114 -27.69 86.09 84.94
C LEU A 114 -27.44 86.35 86.42
N VAL A 115 -26.21 86.10 86.85
CA VAL A 115 -25.71 86.47 88.17
C VAL A 115 -24.96 87.79 88.06
N SER A 116 -25.47 88.83 88.72
CA SER A 116 -24.77 90.11 88.85
C SER A 116 -23.75 90.04 89.98
N MET A 117 -22.50 90.41 89.69
CA MET A 117 -21.45 90.47 90.69
C MET A 117 -21.47 91.78 91.50
N LYS A 118 -22.20 92.80 91.02
CA LYS A 118 -22.31 94.10 91.70
C LYS A 118 -23.42 94.11 92.74
N GLY A 119 -24.59 93.59 92.39
CA GLY A 119 -25.73 93.43 93.29
C GLY A 119 -25.71 92.11 94.07
N LEU A 120 -24.85 91.17 93.67
CA LEU A 120 -24.85 89.78 94.13
C LEU A 120 -26.23 89.14 93.97
N HIS A 121 -26.87 89.32 92.83
CA HIS A 121 -28.22 88.82 92.57
C HIS A 121 -28.21 87.76 91.46
N ASP A 122 -28.87 86.63 91.68
CA ASP A 122 -29.11 85.59 90.65
C ASP A 122 -30.50 85.77 90.02
N TYR A 123 -30.52 86.11 88.73
CA TYR A 123 -31.71 86.22 87.92
C TYR A 123 -31.81 85.02 86.99
N ARG A 124 -32.95 84.33 86.98
CA ARG A 124 -33.19 83.17 86.12
C ARG A 124 -34.45 83.32 85.31
N SER A 125 -34.42 82.81 84.09
CA SER A 125 -35.62 82.65 83.26
C SER A 125 -36.64 81.78 84.00
N GLY A 126 -37.91 82.17 84.00
CA GLY A 126 -39.02 81.46 84.65
C GLY A 126 -39.10 81.59 86.17
N GLU A 127 -38.00 81.80 86.88
CA GLU A 127 -37.96 81.90 88.35
C GLU A 127 -37.82 83.35 88.86
N GLY A 128 -37.31 84.28 88.05
CA GLY A 128 -37.11 85.67 88.46
C GLY A 128 -35.84 85.86 89.31
N LEU A 129 -35.92 86.68 90.36
CA LEU A 129 -34.79 86.91 91.29
C LEU A 129 -34.78 85.82 92.37
N ARG A 130 -33.69 85.03 92.42
CA ARG A 130 -33.56 83.90 93.34
C ARG A 130 -32.98 84.28 94.71
N GLY A 131 -32.33 85.44 94.83
CA GLY A 131 -31.79 85.96 96.09
C GLY A 131 -30.32 86.40 95.98
N ALA A 132 -29.70 86.65 97.15
CA ALA A 132 -28.32 87.10 97.24
C ALA A 132 -27.32 85.93 97.06
N VAL A 133 -26.32 86.11 96.20
CA VAL A 133 -25.29 85.12 95.87
C VAL A 133 -24.18 85.15 96.91
N SER A 134 -23.93 84.04 97.59
CA SER A 134 -22.92 83.91 98.66
C SER A 134 -21.88 82.85 98.33
N ALA A 135 -20.63 83.08 98.75
CA ALA A 135 -19.52 82.13 98.60
C ALA A 135 -19.67 80.88 99.49
N ASP A 136 -20.42 80.97 100.58
CA ASP A 136 -20.64 79.86 101.52
C ASP A 136 -21.81 78.95 101.11
N ASP A 137 -22.59 79.32 100.10
CA ASP A 137 -23.69 78.50 99.60
C ASP A 137 -23.16 77.48 98.57
N PRO A 138 -23.27 76.16 98.84
CA PRO A 138 -22.81 75.11 97.94
C PRO A 138 -23.36 75.25 96.52
N ALA A 139 -24.57 75.80 96.34
CA ALA A 139 -25.21 75.98 95.04
C ALA A 139 -24.45 76.94 94.09
N TYR A 140 -23.60 77.81 94.62
CA TYR A 140 -22.78 78.75 93.85
C TYR A 140 -21.28 78.38 93.83
N SER A 141 -20.91 77.18 94.30
CA SER A 141 -19.50 76.74 94.31
C SER A 141 -18.87 76.76 92.90
N TRP A 142 -19.65 76.40 91.87
CA TRP A 142 -19.23 76.44 90.47
C TRP A 142 -18.86 77.87 90.03
N LEU A 143 -19.64 78.87 90.47
CA LEU A 143 -19.44 80.30 90.14
C LEU A 143 -18.11 80.82 90.71
N TYR A 144 -17.84 80.51 91.99
CA TYR A 144 -16.60 80.95 92.65
C TYR A 144 -15.37 80.16 92.20
N ASN A 145 -15.54 78.88 91.82
CA ASN A 145 -14.48 78.14 91.14
C ASN A 145 -14.14 78.78 89.79
N GLN A 146 -15.15 79.22 89.04
CA GLN A 146 -14.97 79.89 87.75
C GLN A 146 -14.30 81.27 87.88
N LEU A 147 -14.63 82.03 88.92
CA LEU A 147 -13.91 83.27 89.26
C LEU A 147 -12.41 83.04 89.50
N ARG A 148 -12.03 81.86 90.00
CA ARG A 148 -10.63 81.49 90.23
C ARG A 148 -9.91 81.05 88.95
N THR A 149 -10.61 80.38 88.03
CA THR A 149 -10.02 79.97 86.74
C THR A 149 -9.88 81.14 85.78
N GLY A 150 -10.79 82.12 85.84
CA GLY A 150 -10.78 83.31 84.98
C GLY A 150 -11.16 83.04 83.52
N GLU A 151 -11.68 81.84 83.23
CA GLU A 151 -12.13 81.46 81.89
C GLU A 151 -13.38 82.26 81.49
N ALA A 152 -13.33 82.86 80.31
CA ALA A 152 -14.41 83.69 79.78
C ALA A 152 -15.66 82.86 79.46
N VAL A 153 -15.49 81.63 78.98
CA VAL A 153 -16.56 80.67 78.71
C VAL A 153 -16.15 79.33 79.31
N ASN A 154 -17.05 78.67 80.03
CA ASN A 154 -16.84 77.32 80.52
C ASN A 154 -18.12 76.50 80.36
N LEU A 155 -17.95 75.25 79.95
CA LEU A 155 -19.01 74.27 79.79
C LEU A 155 -18.92 73.30 80.96
N THR A 156 -19.91 73.32 81.86
CA THR A 156 -19.93 72.46 83.03
C THR A 156 -21.08 71.47 82.92
N PHE A 157 -20.79 70.18 83.09
CA PHE A 157 -21.82 69.15 83.22
C PHE A 157 -22.28 69.08 84.66
N ASP A 158 -23.60 69.06 84.86
CA ASP A 158 -24.21 68.80 86.15
C ASP A 158 -25.25 67.69 86.02
N THR A 159 -25.27 66.79 86.99
CA THR A 159 -26.25 65.73 87.07
C THR A 159 -27.25 66.12 88.16
N GLY A 160 -28.44 66.56 87.75
CA GLY A 160 -29.47 66.98 88.68
C GLY A 160 -29.95 65.83 89.60
N GLN A 161 -30.70 66.15 90.65
CA GLN A 161 -31.18 65.17 91.65
C GLN A 161 -32.09 64.06 91.08
N GLU A 162 -32.56 64.18 89.84
CA GLU A 162 -33.37 63.17 89.12
C GLU A 162 -32.60 62.43 88.00
N GLY A 163 -31.27 62.55 87.96
CA GLY A 163 -30.43 61.86 86.96
C GLY A 163 -30.46 62.47 85.56
N GLN A 164 -31.08 63.64 85.39
CA GLN A 164 -30.98 64.43 84.16
C GLN A 164 -29.60 65.08 84.07
N GLU A 165 -28.85 64.77 83.01
CA GLU A 165 -27.60 65.46 82.69
C GLU A 165 -27.91 66.78 82.00
N ARG A 166 -27.37 67.87 82.55
CA ARG A 166 -27.49 69.20 81.98
C ARG A 166 -26.11 69.75 81.67
N LEU A 167 -25.99 70.43 80.54
CA LEU A 167 -24.80 71.15 80.14
C LEU A 167 -25.02 72.65 80.41
N PHE A 168 -24.28 73.19 81.35
CA PHE A 168 -24.30 74.61 81.66
C PHE A 168 -23.23 75.33 80.82
N ILE A 169 -23.67 76.27 79.99
CA ILE A 169 -22.80 77.21 79.29
C ILE A 169 -22.67 78.44 80.17
N ASN A 170 -21.51 78.59 80.80
CA ASN A 170 -21.23 79.67 81.74
C ASN A 170 -20.36 80.72 81.06
N ASN A 171 -20.83 81.97 80.96
CA ASN A 171 -20.05 83.09 80.46
C ASN A 171 -19.73 84.09 81.56
N LEU A 172 -18.44 84.43 81.71
CA LEU A 172 -17.95 85.49 82.58
C LEU A 172 -17.79 86.78 81.78
N THR A 173 -18.58 87.79 82.11
CA THR A 173 -18.43 89.15 81.57
C THR A 173 -17.61 89.99 82.53
N THR A 174 -16.49 90.55 82.04
CA THR A 174 -15.67 91.51 82.80
C THR A 174 -15.78 92.92 82.21
N LYS A 175 -15.66 93.94 83.06
CA LYS A 175 -15.57 95.34 82.63
C LYS A 175 -14.41 96.00 83.37
N ASN A 176 -13.48 96.60 82.62
CA ASN A 176 -12.26 97.21 83.16
C ASN A 176 -11.41 96.25 84.03
N GLY A 177 -11.45 94.95 83.75
CA GLY A 177 -10.69 93.92 84.48
C GLY A 177 -11.39 93.36 85.72
N GLU A 178 -12.56 93.87 86.11
CA GLU A 178 -13.36 93.32 87.22
C GLU A 178 -14.55 92.48 86.71
N PRO A 179 -14.89 91.36 87.37
CA PRO A 179 -16.10 90.58 87.08
C PRO A 179 -17.37 91.43 87.22
N LEU A 180 -18.13 91.58 86.14
CA LEU A 180 -19.38 92.33 86.13
C LEU A 180 -20.58 91.41 86.34
N SER A 181 -20.63 90.31 85.59
CA SER A 181 -21.71 89.33 85.67
C SER A 181 -21.30 87.98 85.13
N PHE A 182 -21.98 86.95 85.60
CA PHE A 182 -22.04 85.67 84.91
C PHE A 182 -23.38 85.53 84.24
N SER A 183 -23.40 85.12 82.99
CA SER A 183 -24.64 84.78 82.32
C SER A 183 -24.47 83.46 81.61
N GLY A 184 -25.55 82.73 81.44
CA GLY A 184 -25.42 81.44 80.82
C GLY A 184 -26.73 80.77 80.53
N MET A 185 -26.62 79.54 80.08
CA MET A 185 -27.73 78.70 79.66
C MET A 185 -27.53 77.29 80.19
N ALA A 186 -28.61 76.61 80.52
CA ALA A 186 -28.61 75.19 80.83
C ALA A 186 -29.27 74.44 79.68
N ILE A 187 -28.52 73.58 78.98
CA ILE A 187 -29.04 72.67 77.96
C ILE A 187 -29.42 71.35 78.64
N ASP A 188 -30.59 70.81 78.31
CA ASP A 188 -30.96 69.45 78.70
C ASP A 188 -30.38 68.46 77.70
N LEU A 189 -29.51 67.55 78.17
CA LEU A 189 -28.87 66.55 77.31
C LEU A 189 -29.74 65.30 77.12
N SER A 190 -30.95 65.25 77.66
CA SER A 190 -31.87 64.12 77.51
C SER A 190 -32.11 63.73 76.04
N GLN A 191 -32.34 64.71 75.17
CA GLN A 191 -32.58 64.47 73.74
C GLN A 191 -31.36 63.88 73.02
N LEU A 192 -30.16 64.39 73.33
CA LEU A 192 -28.90 63.90 72.75
C LEU A 192 -28.56 62.50 73.28
N SER A 193 -28.82 62.26 74.57
CA SER A 193 -28.72 60.94 75.19
C SER A 193 -29.66 59.94 74.56
N ASP A 194 -30.94 60.29 74.32
CA ASP A 194 -31.90 59.40 73.69
C ASP A 194 -31.55 59.10 72.23
N MET A 195 -31.07 60.10 71.49
CA MET A 195 -30.57 59.93 70.13
C MET A 195 -29.42 58.91 70.08
N LEU A 196 -28.40 59.09 70.93
CA LEU A 196 -27.26 58.18 70.99
C LEU A 196 -27.66 56.79 71.49
N ARG A 197 -28.60 56.68 72.43
CA ARG A 197 -29.09 55.39 72.96
C ARG A 197 -29.80 54.54 71.91
N GLN A 198 -30.56 55.20 71.03
CA GLN A 198 -31.33 54.54 69.97
C GLN A 198 -30.54 54.32 68.68
N TYR A 199 -29.37 54.97 68.53
CA TYR A 199 -28.55 54.83 67.33
C TYR A 199 -27.90 53.44 67.27
N LYS A 200 -28.29 52.65 66.26
CA LYS A 200 -27.77 51.30 66.04
C LYS A 200 -26.79 51.27 64.88
N LEU A 201 -25.59 50.75 65.15
CA LEU A 201 -24.63 50.39 64.10
C LEU A 201 -24.71 48.90 63.83
N GLY A 202 -25.38 48.53 62.74
CA GLY A 202 -25.75 47.13 62.49
C GLY A 202 -26.88 46.67 63.42
N GLU A 203 -26.92 45.38 63.71
CA GLU A 203 -27.88 44.74 64.61
C GLU A 203 -27.42 44.76 66.07
N THR A 204 -26.11 44.63 66.31
CA THR A 204 -25.54 44.46 67.65
C THR A 204 -24.69 45.63 68.15
N GLY A 205 -24.31 46.55 67.26
CA GLY A 205 -23.44 47.68 67.59
C GLY A 205 -24.17 48.89 68.16
N GLY A 206 -23.43 49.70 68.91
CA GLY A 206 -23.96 50.89 69.59
C GLY A 206 -22.96 52.04 69.59
N VAL A 207 -23.45 53.20 70.02
CA VAL A 207 -22.66 54.43 70.11
C VAL A 207 -22.64 54.92 71.55
N TYR A 208 -21.45 55.17 72.06
CA TYR A 208 -21.15 55.62 73.40
C TYR A 208 -20.68 57.08 73.37
N LEU A 209 -20.99 57.82 74.43
CA LEU A 209 -20.31 59.08 74.72
C LEU A 209 -19.33 58.86 75.87
N VAL A 210 -18.08 59.23 75.70
CA VAL A 210 -16.99 58.84 76.59
C VAL A 210 -16.12 60.05 76.97
N SER A 211 -15.74 60.14 78.25
CA SER A 211 -14.80 61.16 78.73
C SER A 211 -13.36 60.90 78.28
N GLN A 212 -12.51 61.91 78.42
CA GLN A 212 -11.07 61.80 78.16
C GLN A 212 -10.38 60.73 79.02
N GLN A 213 -10.92 60.40 80.21
CA GLN A 213 -10.42 59.34 81.10
C GLN A 213 -11.02 57.95 80.77
N GLY A 214 -11.80 57.86 79.68
CA GLY A 214 -12.42 56.63 79.21
C GLY A 214 -13.71 56.24 79.91
N GLU A 215 -14.29 57.12 80.74
CA GLU A 215 -15.55 56.88 81.45
C GLU A 215 -16.75 57.07 80.50
N ILE A 216 -17.63 56.07 80.43
CA ILE A 216 -18.81 56.12 79.56
C ILE A 216 -19.87 56.99 80.23
N ARG A 217 -20.20 58.11 79.59
CA ARG A 217 -21.25 59.06 80.00
C ARG A 217 -22.61 58.66 79.48
N ILE A 218 -22.68 58.28 78.21
CA ILE A 218 -23.92 57.81 77.59
C ILE A 218 -23.68 56.41 77.07
N GLN A 219 -24.54 55.48 77.51
CA GLN A 219 -24.47 54.07 77.16
C GLN A 219 -25.65 53.69 76.23
N PRO A 220 -25.40 53.03 75.09
CA PRO A 220 -26.44 52.58 74.16
C PRO A 220 -27.29 51.43 74.73
N GLU A 221 -28.45 51.17 74.11
CA GLU A 221 -29.29 49.99 74.44
C GLU A 221 -28.57 48.68 74.12
N THR A 222 -27.82 48.68 73.03
CA THR A 222 -27.05 47.54 72.52
C THR A 222 -25.58 47.88 72.55
N GLY A 223 -24.80 47.02 73.20
CA GLY A 223 -23.36 47.03 73.07
C GLY A 223 -22.63 46.31 74.21
N ILE A 224 -21.36 46.05 74.01
CA ILE A 224 -20.56 45.15 74.85
C ILE A 224 -19.85 45.88 76.00
N MET A 225 -19.60 47.18 75.86
CA MET A 225 -18.88 47.97 76.88
C MET A 225 -19.80 48.45 78.00
N LYS A 226 -19.30 48.40 79.24
CA LYS A 226 -20.02 48.84 80.46
C LYS A 226 -19.16 49.77 81.30
N ASN A 227 -19.72 50.92 81.67
CA ASN A 227 -19.17 51.98 82.55
C ASN A 227 -17.85 52.64 82.11
N GLN A 228 -16.90 51.91 81.52
CA GLN A 228 -15.61 52.43 81.09
C GLN A 228 -15.09 51.70 79.84
N LEU A 229 -14.34 52.42 78.99
CA LEU A 229 -13.57 51.83 77.90
C LEU A 229 -12.48 50.90 78.43
N PRO A 230 -12.25 49.73 77.79
CA PRO A 230 -11.08 48.89 78.05
C PRO A 230 -9.77 49.68 77.91
N ALA A 231 -8.86 49.51 78.88
CA ALA A 231 -7.57 50.22 78.90
C ALA A 231 -6.73 50.02 77.63
N SER A 232 -6.92 48.89 76.93
CA SER A 232 -6.25 48.60 75.66
C SER A 232 -6.67 49.52 74.51
N LEU A 233 -7.88 50.08 74.56
CA LEU A 233 -8.44 50.91 73.50
C LEU A 233 -8.23 52.40 73.78
N THR A 234 -8.08 52.79 75.05
CA THR A 234 -8.03 54.20 75.48
C THR A 234 -6.90 54.98 74.79
N SER A 235 -5.71 54.40 74.66
CA SER A 235 -4.55 55.07 74.04
C SER A 235 -4.69 55.25 72.53
N THR A 236 -5.41 54.36 71.86
CA THR A 236 -5.57 54.38 70.40
C THR A 236 -6.76 55.25 69.99
N LEU A 237 -7.85 55.19 70.76
CA LEU A 237 -9.12 55.83 70.42
C LEU A 237 -9.24 57.26 70.97
N LEU A 238 -8.75 57.52 72.18
CA LEU A 238 -8.93 58.83 72.84
C LEU A 238 -7.74 59.78 72.58
N ASN A 239 -7.43 60.03 71.31
CA ASN A 239 -6.24 60.73 70.86
C ASN A 239 -6.51 62.11 70.21
N GLN A 240 -7.68 62.70 70.47
CA GLN A 240 -8.16 63.97 69.90
C GLN A 240 -8.20 64.02 68.37
N GLN A 241 -8.19 62.86 67.68
CA GLN A 241 -8.35 62.81 66.22
C GLN A 241 -9.81 62.85 65.80
N GLU A 242 -10.05 63.26 64.55
CA GLU A 242 -11.38 63.22 63.94
C GLU A 242 -11.93 61.79 63.81
N PHE A 243 -11.05 60.82 63.59
CA PHE A 243 -11.40 59.40 63.52
C PHE A 243 -10.23 58.53 63.96
N SER A 244 -10.50 57.60 64.86
CA SER A 244 -9.58 56.55 65.27
C SER A 244 -10.31 55.22 65.30
N LEU A 245 -9.65 54.14 64.88
CA LEU A 245 -10.21 52.80 64.81
C LEU A 245 -9.26 51.82 65.48
N ASP A 246 -9.81 50.89 66.25
CA ASP A 246 -9.09 49.76 66.81
C ASP A 246 -10.02 48.54 66.91
N LYS A 247 -9.45 47.36 67.15
CA LYS A 247 -10.20 46.10 67.25
C LYS A 247 -10.19 45.59 68.68
N LEU A 248 -11.35 45.16 69.14
CA LEU A 248 -11.51 44.49 70.42
C LEU A 248 -11.90 43.03 70.20
N ASN A 249 -11.04 42.11 70.61
CA ASN A 249 -11.38 40.70 70.64
C ASN A 249 -12.08 40.37 71.96
N THR A 250 -13.29 39.85 71.87
CA THR A 250 -14.08 39.38 73.01
C THR A 250 -14.50 37.92 72.83
N ASP A 251 -15.10 37.31 73.87
CA ASP A 251 -15.70 35.98 73.77
C ASP A 251 -16.84 35.92 72.74
N GLN A 252 -17.43 37.07 72.39
CA GLN A 252 -18.50 37.20 71.39
C GLN A 252 -17.96 37.44 69.97
N GLY A 253 -16.63 37.49 69.80
CA GLY A 253 -15.93 37.70 68.55
C GLY A 253 -15.13 39.00 68.51
N THR A 254 -14.58 39.31 67.34
CA THR A 254 -13.87 40.57 67.08
C THR A 254 -14.87 41.68 66.82
N HIS A 255 -14.73 42.80 67.52
CA HIS A 255 -15.51 44.02 67.33
C HIS A 255 -14.60 45.12 66.81
N LEU A 256 -15.09 45.87 65.83
CA LEU A 256 -14.47 47.11 65.36
C LEU A 256 -14.97 48.25 66.24
N ILE A 257 -14.05 48.96 66.86
CA ILE A 257 -14.35 50.09 67.74
C ILE A 257 -13.75 51.33 67.11
N ALA A 258 -14.60 52.29 66.77
CA ALA A 258 -14.20 53.56 66.20
C ALA A 258 -14.52 54.70 67.16
N SER A 259 -13.77 55.80 67.08
CA SER A 259 -13.98 56.96 67.93
C SER A 259 -13.75 58.28 67.19
N SER A 260 -14.43 59.33 67.63
CA SER A 260 -14.31 60.69 67.12
C SER A 260 -14.35 61.69 68.26
N TYR A 261 -13.43 62.65 68.26
CA TYR A 261 -13.33 63.68 69.30
C TYR A 261 -14.35 64.82 69.08
N LEU A 262 -14.93 65.32 70.18
CA LEU A 262 -15.84 66.47 70.25
C LEU A 262 -15.12 67.65 70.92
N PRO A 263 -14.55 68.60 70.15
CA PRO A 263 -13.76 69.70 70.71
C PRO A 263 -14.55 70.64 71.63
N ILE A 264 -15.86 70.80 71.39
CA ILE A 264 -16.70 71.75 72.12
C ILE A 264 -16.87 71.32 73.59
N ILE A 265 -17.05 70.03 73.85
CA ILE A 265 -17.34 69.49 75.20
C ILE A 265 -16.24 68.59 75.77
N ASP A 266 -15.11 68.44 75.04
CA ASP A 266 -13.96 67.61 75.41
C ASP A 266 -14.32 66.13 75.70
N LEU A 267 -15.27 65.59 74.94
CA LEU A 267 -15.71 64.20 75.00
C LEU A 267 -15.43 63.47 73.67
N TYR A 268 -15.63 62.16 73.65
CA TYR A 268 -15.47 61.31 72.48
C TYR A 268 -16.75 60.54 72.18
N ILE A 269 -17.15 60.50 70.92
CA ILE A 269 -18.13 59.54 70.43
C ILE A 269 -17.38 58.25 70.13
N VAL A 270 -17.81 57.12 70.67
CA VAL A 270 -17.23 55.81 70.37
C VAL A 270 -18.31 54.92 69.78
N ALA A 271 -18.11 54.41 68.57
CA ALA A 271 -18.99 53.45 67.92
C ALA A 271 -18.39 52.05 67.97
N GLU A 272 -19.23 51.04 68.10
CA GLU A 272 -18.83 49.64 67.97
C GLU A 272 -19.68 48.86 66.97
N ILE A 273 -19.08 47.84 66.32
CA ILE A 273 -19.77 46.88 65.44
C ILE A 273 -19.04 45.52 65.42
N SER A 274 -19.77 44.40 65.34
CA SER A 274 -19.17 43.05 65.30
C SER A 274 -18.70 42.63 63.90
N GLU A 275 -17.48 42.10 63.77
CA GLU A 275 -16.99 41.53 62.49
C GLU A 275 -17.79 40.30 62.05
N ASN A 276 -18.28 39.49 63.00
CA ASN A 276 -19.04 38.29 62.69
C ASN A 276 -20.40 38.60 62.05
N GLU A 277 -21.00 39.73 62.41
CA GLU A 277 -22.24 40.22 61.82
C GLU A 277 -22.05 40.60 60.35
N LEU A 278 -20.93 41.26 60.04
CA LEU A 278 -20.54 41.62 58.68
C LEU A 278 -20.36 40.38 57.78
N TYR A 279 -19.86 39.27 58.33
CA TYR A 279 -19.70 38.03 57.57
C TYR A 279 -21.00 37.25 57.39
N ARG A 280 -21.88 37.21 58.40
CA ARG A 280 -23.17 36.48 58.31
C ARG A 280 -24.10 37.02 57.24
N ALA A 281 -24.02 38.31 56.93
CA ALA A 281 -24.79 38.93 55.85
C ALA A 281 -24.55 38.27 54.46
N PHE A 282 -23.48 37.48 54.29
CA PHE A 282 -23.08 36.89 53.01
C PHE A 282 -23.11 35.36 52.92
N ASP A 283 -23.54 34.65 53.97
CA ASP A 283 -23.67 33.17 53.92
C ASP A 283 -24.66 32.75 52.82
N SER A 284 -25.74 33.53 52.61
CA SER A 284 -26.73 33.31 51.55
C SER A 284 -26.17 33.44 50.12
N VAL A 285 -25.10 34.21 49.92
CA VAL A 285 -24.41 34.35 48.62
C VAL A 285 -23.50 33.16 48.37
N THR A 286 -22.88 32.62 49.43
CA THR A 286 -22.05 31.41 49.34
C THR A 286 -22.90 30.19 48.98
N GLU A 287 -24.06 30.02 49.59
CA GLU A 287 -24.98 28.90 49.31
C GLU A 287 -25.45 28.88 47.84
N LYS A 288 -25.83 30.05 47.29
CA LYS A 288 -26.26 30.16 45.88
C LYS A 288 -25.14 29.84 44.90
N ASN A 289 -23.90 30.25 45.17
CA ASN A 289 -22.75 29.95 44.31
C ASN A 289 -22.41 28.46 44.29
N ILE A 290 -22.50 27.76 45.43
CA ILE A 290 -22.30 26.31 45.49
C ILE A 290 -23.33 25.57 44.64
N LEU A 291 -24.60 25.98 44.70
CA LEU A 291 -25.67 25.35 43.92
C LEU A 291 -25.47 25.55 42.41
N ILE A 292 -25.08 26.74 41.96
CA ILE A 292 -24.75 27.02 40.54
C ILE A 292 -23.59 26.12 40.08
N ASN A 293 -22.55 25.97 40.90
CA ASN A 293 -21.40 25.12 40.56
C ASN A 293 -21.76 23.64 40.46
N ILE A 294 -22.65 23.13 41.32
CA ILE A 294 -23.15 21.75 41.23
C ILE A 294 -23.92 21.55 39.92
N VAL A 295 -24.80 22.48 39.56
CA VAL A 295 -25.57 22.41 38.30
C VAL A 295 -24.64 22.41 37.08
N LEU A 296 -23.63 23.29 37.06
CA LEU A 296 -22.62 23.33 35.99
C LEU A 296 -21.82 22.03 35.93
N ALA A 297 -21.38 21.49 37.06
CA ALA A 297 -20.63 20.23 37.11
C ALA A 297 -21.44 19.05 36.54
N VAL A 298 -22.73 18.95 36.86
CA VAL A 298 -23.62 17.92 36.30
C VAL A 298 -23.80 18.11 34.79
N LEU A 299 -24.08 19.35 34.35
CA LEU A 299 -24.28 19.66 32.93
C LEU A 299 -23.06 19.29 32.08
N PHE A 300 -21.86 19.71 32.50
CA PHE A 300 -20.64 19.40 31.77
C PHE A 300 -20.28 17.91 31.80
N THR A 301 -20.60 17.20 32.90
CA THR A 301 -20.41 15.74 32.97
C THR A 301 -21.30 15.01 31.97
N LEU A 302 -22.57 15.42 31.85
CA LEU A 302 -23.50 14.89 30.86
C LEU A 302 -23.04 15.21 29.42
N LEU A 303 -22.57 16.43 29.17
CA LEU A 303 -22.03 16.84 27.87
C LEU A 303 -20.79 16.02 27.48
N ALA A 304 -19.86 15.82 28.42
CA ALA A 304 -18.69 14.98 28.20
C ALA A 304 -19.08 13.52 27.93
N ALA A 305 -20.06 12.97 28.64
CA ALA A 305 -20.57 11.63 28.40
C ALA A 305 -21.23 11.47 27.03
N PHE A 306 -21.98 12.47 26.57
CA PHE A 306 -22.61 12.53 25.24
C PHE A 306 -21.57 12.57 24.12
N LEU A 307 -20.61 13.51 24.18
CA LEU A 307 -19.55 13.63 23.19
C LEU A 307 -18.68 12.36 23.12
N ALA A 308 -18.31 11.82 24.28
CA ALA A 308 -17.52 10.60 24.34
C ALA A 308 -18.28 9.39 23.77
N ALA A 309 -19.60 9.30 23.94
CA ALA A 309 -20.41 8.26 23.31
C ALA A 309 -20.48 8.42 21.78
N LYS A 310 -20.62 9.66 21.28
CA LYS A 310 -20.67 9.98 19.84
C LYS A 310 -19.37 9.67 19.11
N ILE A 311 -18.21 9.92 19.72
CA ILE A 311 -16.89 9.73 19.09
C ILE A 311 -16.36 8.29 19.24
N VAL A 312 -16.51 7.69 20.42
CA VAL A 312 -15.86 6.39 20.71
C VAL A 312 -16.62 5.20 20.10
N THR A 313 -17.94 5.30 19.93
CA THR A 313 -18.76 4.20 19.41
C THR A 313 -18.40 3.84 17.96
N PRO A 314 -18.30 4.78 17.00
CA PRO A 314 -17.88 4.48 15.63
C PRO A 314 -16.47 3.88 15.55
N ILE A 315 -15.51 4.42 16.31
CA ILE A 315 -14.12 3.91 16.37
C ILE A 315 -14.11 2.45 16.83
N ARG A 316 -14.93 2.12 17.83
CA ARG A 316 -15.07 0.74 18.32
C ARG A 316 -15.68 -0.19 17.26
N ASN A 317 -16.62 0.30 16.45
CA ASN A 317 -17.20 -0.49 15.36
C ASN A 317 -16.17 -0.79 14.28
N VAL A 318 -15.34 0.18 13.87
CA VAL A 318 -14.22 -0.03 12.94
C VAL A 318 -13.26 -1.08 13.50
N ALA A 319 -12.86 -0.94 14.77
CA ALA A 319 -11.99 -1.91 15.42
C ALA A 319 -12.61 -3.31 15.52
N HIS A 320 -13.92 -3.40 15.78
CA HIS A 320 -14.63 -4.69 15.83
C HIS A 320 -14.66 -5.34 14.45
N LEU A 321 -15.01 -4.61 13.40
CA LEU A 321 -15.02 -5.11 12.02
C LEU A 321 -13.63 -5.56 11.55
N MET A 322 -12.58 -4.77 11.81
CA MET A 322 -11.20 -5.18 11.52
C MET A 322 -10.83 -6.48 12.26
N ARG A 323 -11.27 -6.63 13.52
CA ARG A 323 -11.01 -7.83 14.30
C ARG A 323 -11.83 -9.03 13.81
N ASP A 324 -13.07 -8.81 13.39
CA ASP A 324 -13.96 -9.84 12.85
C ASP A 324 -13.45 -10.36 11.50
N ILE A 325 -12.92 -9.48 10.65
CA ILE A 325 -12.28 -9.87 9.39
C ILE A 325 -10.94 -10.57 9.62
N GLY A 326 -10.15 -10.12 10.60
CA GLY A 326 -8.82 -10.69 10.87
C GLY A 326 -8.80 -11.97 11.71
N GLU A 327 -9.72 -12.13 12.67
CA GLU A 327 -9.82 -13.30 13.56
C GLU A 327 -11.00 -14.23 13.22
N GLY A 328 -12.01 -13.74 12.48
CA GLY A 328 -13.22 -14.48 12.14
C GLY A 328 -13.18 -15.14 10.76
N GLU A 329 -14.33 -15.23 10.07
CA GLU A 329 -14.47 -15.92 8.78
C GLU A 329 -14.03 -15.09 7.56
N GLY A 330 -13.29 -14.00 7.75
CA GLY A 330 -12.81 -13.17 6.64
C GLY A 330 -13.92 -12.65 5.72
N ASP A 331 -15.05 -12.22 6.28
CA ASP A 331 -16.19 -11.72 5.49
C ASP A 331 -15.90 -10.32 4.90
N LEU A 332 -15.54 -10.32 3.63
CA LEU A 332 -15.19 -9.11 2.87
C LEU A 332 -16.42 -8.40 2.29
N ASN A 333 -17.66 -8.88 2.55
CA ASN A 333 -18.89 -8.16 2.17
C ASN A 333 -19.28 -7.10 3.20
N GLN A 334 -18.71 -7.12 4.40
CA GLN A 334 -19.06 -6.15 5.42
C GLN A 334 -18.58 -4.73 5.04
N ARG A 335 -19.41 -3.73 5.31
CA ARG A 335 -19.12 -2.31 5.06
C ARG A 335 -19.49 -1.50 6.29
N LEU A 336 -18.68 -0.50 6.60
CA LEU A 336 -19.02 0.52 7.59
C LEU A 336 -20.05 1.48 7.00
N GLU A 337 -21.05 1.83 7.81
CA GLU A 337 -22.04 2.83 7.44
C GLU A 337 -21.38 4.22 7.40
N ILE A 338 -21.53 4.91 6.26
CA ILE A 338 -20.97 6.25 6.06
C ILE A 338 -22.03 7.27 6.51
N LYS A 339 -21.79 7.93 7.64
CA LYS A 339 -22.68 8.95 8.21
C LYS A 339 -21.87 10.14 8.71
N GLY A 340 -22.13 11.32 8.14
CA GLY A 340 -21.50 12.57 8.56
C GLY A 340 -20.54 13.12 7.50
N ASN A 341 -19.66 14.02 7.93
CA ASN A 341 -18.64 14.65 7.08
C ASN A 341 -17.39 15.06 7.90
N ASP A 342 -17.06 14.23 8.89
CA ASP A 342 -15.98 14.41 9.86
C ASP A 342 -14.87 13.34 9.69
N GLU A 343 -13.86 13.35 10.55
CA GLU A 343 -12.73 12.42 10.51
C GLU A 343 -13.17 10.95 10.70
N ILE A 344 -14.32 10.72 11.36
CA ILE A 344 -14.91 9.39 11.50
C ILE A 344 -15.48 8.91 10.15
N THR A 345 -16.06 9.84 9.39
CA THR A 345 -16.57 9.57 8.04
C THR A 345 -15.41 9.20 7.09
N GLU A 346 -14.31 9.95 7.15
CA GLU A 346 -13.11 9.67 6.37
C GLU A 346 -12.50 8.29 6.73
N LEU A 347 -12.48 7.94 8.01
CA LEU A 347 -12.05 6.61 8.47
C LEU A 347 -12.94 5.48 7.91
N SER A 348 -14.26 5.66 7.92
CA SER A 348 -15.20 4.67 7.35
C SER A 348 -15.03 4.53 5.84
N ILE A 349 -14.82 5.63 5.11
CA ILE A 349 -14.53 5.61 3.67
C ILE A 349 -13.23 4.86 3.40
N GLY A 350 -12.14 5.22 4.10
CA GLY A 350 -10.84 4.57 3.93
C GLY A 350 -10.88 3.07 4.23
N PHE A 351 -11.59 2.66 5.28
CA PHE A 351 -11.80 1.25 5.60
C PHE A 351 -12.59 0.53 4.50
N ASN A 352 -13.69 1.10 4.02
CA ASN A 352 -14.49 0.50 2.96
C ASN A 352 -13.69 0.34 1.66
N SER A 353 -12.93 1.36 1.25
CA SER A 353 -12.05 1.28 0.08
C SER A 353 -10.93 0.25 0.25
N PHE A 354 -10.38 0.09 1.46
CA PHE A 354 -9.41 -0.96 1.75
C PHE A 354 -10.04 -2.36 1.59
N ILE A 355 -11.21 -2.60 2.17
CA ILE A 355 -11.91 -3.89 2.06
C ILE A 355 -12.33 -4.17 0.63
N GLU A 356 -12.84 -3.18 -0.11
CA GLU A 356 -13.19 -3.32 -1.53
C GLU A 356 -11.98 -3.74 -2.37
N LYS A 357 -10.81 -3.15 -2.12
CA LYS A 357 -9.59 -3.52 -2.84
C LYS A 357 -9.10 -4.94 -2.52
N ILE A 358 -9.25 -5.40 -1.27
CA ILE A 358 -8.94 -6.79 -0.89
C ILE A 358 -9.96 -7.75 -1.52
N HIS A 359 -11.25 -7.44 -1.44
CA HIS A 359 -12.33 -8.22 -2.05
C HIS A 359 -12.09 -8.43 -3.55
N ASP A 360 -11.80 -7.35 -4.29
CA ASP A 360 -11.56 -7.43 -5.73
C ASP A 360 -10.27 -8.22 -6.06
N SER A 361 -9.22 -8.04 -5.27
CA SER A 361 -7.97 -8.82 -5.42
C SER A 361 -8.21 -10.31 -5.19
N ILE A 362 -8.96 -10.68 -4.16
CA ILE A 362 -9.28 -12.09 -3.86
C ILE A 362 -10.17 -12.68 -4.96
N LYS A 363 -11.13 -11.91 -5.48
CA LYS A 363 -11.97 -12.31 -6.61
C LYS A 363 -11.15 -12.55 -7.88
N GLU A 364 -10.21 -11.67 -8.20
CA GLU A 364 -9.30 -11.82 -9.34
C GLU A 364 -8.42 -13.06 -9.19
N VAL A 365 -7.81 -13.27 -8.03
CA VAL A 365 -7.00 -14.49 -7.78
C VAL A 365 -7.86 -15.76 -7.88
N SER A 366 -9.12 -15.73 -7.42
CA SER A 366 -10.05 -16.85 -7.58
C SER A 366 -10.34 -17.17 -9.06
N GLN A 367 -10.52 -16.13 -9.89
CA GLN A 367 -10.74 -16.29 -11.31
C GLN A 367 -9.48 -16.85 -12.00
N VAL A 368 -8.31 -16.26 -11.77
CA VAL A 368 -7.03 -16.72 -12.31
C VAL A 368 -6.71 -18.16 -11.87
N SER A 369 -7.03 -18.53 -10.63
CA SER A 369 -6.87 -19.91 -10.14
C SER A 369 -7.77 -20.89 -10.89
N THR A 370 -8.99 -20.48 -11.28
CA THR A 370 -9.89 -21.32 -12.08
C THR A 370 -9.36 -21.51 -13.50
N GLU A 371 -8.91 -20.42 -14.15
CA GLU A 371 -8.27 -20.47 -15.48
C GLU A 371 -7.00 -21.33 -15.46
N LEU A 372 -6.20 -21.25 -14.39
CA LEU A 372 -5.03 -22.08 -14.19
C LEU A 372 -5.36 -23.58 -14.16
N VAL A 373 -6.44 -23.99 -13.48
CA VAL A 373 -6.89 -25.40 -13.46
C VAL A 373 -7.24 -25.87 -14.87
N THR A 374 -7.97 -25.05 -15.64
CA THR A 374 -8.30 -25.39 -17.04
C THR A 374 -7.03 -25.51 -17.90
N SER A 375 -6.06 -24.61 -17.73
CA SER A 375 -4.78 -24.68 -18.46
C SER A 375 -3.96 -25.92 -18.11
N ILE A 376 -3.96 -26.31 -16.83
CA ILE A 376 -3.30 -27.54 -16.36
C ILE A 376 -3.94 -28.78 -17.01
N GLU A 377 -5.27 -28.86 -17.04
CA GLU A 377 -5.98 -29.98 -17.65
C GLU A 377 -5.71 -30.07 -19.17
N ASN A 378 -5.74 -28.94 -19.88
CA ASN A 378 -5.39 -28.89 -21.31
C ASN A 378 -3.95 -29.36 -21.55
N THR A 379 -3.00 -28.93 -20.70
CA THR A 379 -1.58 -29.32 -20.80
C THR A 379 -1.41 -30.82 -20.54
N LYS A 380 -2.14 -31.37 -19.57
CA LYS A 380 -2.17 -32.80 -19.28
C LYS A 380 -2.71 -33.60 -20.47
N GLN A 381 -3.84 -33.20 -21.05
CA GLN A 381 -4.41 -33.87 -22.23
C GLN A 381 -3.47 -33.80 -23.44
N LEU A 382 -2.82 -32.66 -23.68
CA LEU A 382 -1.82 -32.53 -24.76
C LEU A 382 -0.63 -33.46 -24.53
N SER A 383 -0.16 -33.60 -23.29
CA SER A 383 0.97 -34.47 -22.94
C SER A 383 0.59 -35.96 -23.06
N GLU A 384 -0.62 -36.34 -22.65
CA GLU A 384 -1.16 -37.69 -22.87
C GLU A 384 -1.31 -38.00 -24.38
N GLY A 385 -1.81 -37.03 -25.16
CA GLY A 385 -1.89 -37.14 -26.61
C GLY A 385 -0.51 -37.30 -27.26
N ALA A 386 0.50 -36.55 -26.81
CA ALA A 386 1.87 -36.70 -27.26
C ALA A 386 2.43 -38.10 -26.93
N GLY A 387 2.12 -38.65 -25.76
CA GLY A 387 2.48 -40.02 -25.40
C GLY A 387 1.94 -41.07 -26.38
N ASN A 388 0.68 -40.95 -26.81
CA ASN A 388 0.10 -41.85 -27.80
C ASN A 388 0.80 -41.74 -29.17
N ILE A 389 1.06 -40.51 -29.63
CA ILE A 389 1.80 -40.26 -30.89
C ILE A 389 3.18 -40.90 -30.85
N VAL A 390 3.87 -40.84 -29.71
CA VAL A 390 5.18 -41.46 -29.53
C VAL A 390 5.13 -42.98 -29.64
N GLU A 391 4.08 -43.63 -29.12
CA GLU A 391 3.92 -45.09 -29.26
C GLU A 391 3.66 -45.49 -30.72
N ASP A 392 2.80 -44.75 -31.44
CA ASP A 392 2.59 -44.97 -32.88
C ASP A 392 3.89 -44.78 -33.67
N GLN A 393 4.66 -43.73 -33.35
CA GLN A 393 5.95 -43.46 -33.99
C GLN A 393 6.97 -44.58 -33.72
N LYS A 394 6.96 -45.17 -32.54
CA LYS A 394 7.83 -46.30 -32.19
C LYS A 394 7.47 -47.56 -32.98
N GLU A 395 6.18 -47.85 -33.17
CA GLU A 395 5.74 -48.94 -34.05
C GLU A 395 6.22 -48.71 -35.48
N GLN A 396 5.99 -47.51 -36.03
CA GLN A 396 6.44 -47.15 -37.39
C GLN A 396 7.97 -47.25 -37.53
N THR A 397 8.72 -46.78 -36.54
CA THR A 397 10.19 -46.84 -36.54
C THR A 397 10.68 -48.30 -36.53
N THR A 398 9.99 -49.19 -35.79
CA THR A 398 10.29 -50.63 -35.77
C THR A 398 10.01 -51.30 -37.12
N GLN A 399 8.90 -50.92 -37.77
CA GLN A 399 8.57 -51.41 -39.11
C GLN A 399 9.61 -50.95 -40.14
N ILE A 400 10.02 -49.67 -40.08
CA ILE A 400 11.06 -49.14 -40.98
C ILE A 400 12.41 -49.84 -40.72
N ALA A 401 12.79 -50.07 -39.47
CA ALA A 401 14.02 -50.81 -39.13
C ALA A 401 14.01 -52.23 -39.74
N THR A 402 12.85 -52.89 -39.71
CA THR A 402 12.67 -54.20 -40.35
C THR A 402 12.85 -54.11 -41.86
N ALA A 403 12.21 -53.13 -42.51
CA ALA A 403 12.34 -52.91 -43.95
C ALA A 403 13.79 -52.57 -44.37
N ILE A 404 14.53 -51.83 -43.56
CA ILE A 404 15.95 -51.53 -43.77
C ILE A 404 16.79 -52.80 -43.73
N ASN A 405 16.53 -53.70 -42.78
CA ASN A 405 17.24 -54.98 -42.68
C ASN A 405 16.94 -55.89 -43.89
N GLU A 406 15.69 -55.94 -44.35
CA GLU A 406 15.31 -56.64 -45.58
C GLU A 406 15.97 -56.01 -46.82
N MET A 407 16.05 -54.68 -46.88
CA MET A 407 16.72 -53.94 -47.95
C MET A 407 18.22 -54.23 -47.97
N GLY A 408 18.88 -54.27 -46.81
CA GLY A 408 20.29 -54.65 -46.70
C GLY A 408 20.56 -56.06 -47.21
N THR A 409 19.66 -57.00 -46.92
CA THR A 409 19.74 -58.37 -47.47
C THR A 409 19.61 -58.37 -48.99
N THR A 410 18.63 -57.63 -49.53
CA THR A 410 18.38 -57.52 -50.97
C THR A 410 19.54 -56.88 -51.72
N ILE A 411 20.16 -55.84 -51.14
CA ILE A 411 21.36 -55.18 -51.67
C ILE A 411 22.53 -56.17 -51.72
N SER A 412 22.75 -56.94 -50.65
CA SER A 412 23.80 -57.96 -50.63
C SER A 412 23.58 -59.04 -51.70
N GLU A 413 22.35 -59.45 -51.94
CA GLU A 413 22.00 -60.38 -53.04
C GLU A 413 22.24 -59.74 -54.41
N MET A 414 21.90 -58.46 -54.59
CA MET A 414 22.12 -57.72 -55.83
C MET A 414 23.61 -57.62 -56.18
N ALA A 415 24.46 -57.27 -55.20
CA ALA A 415 25.91 -57.20 -55.39
C ALA A 415 26.48 -58.56 -55.80
N ARG A 416 26.04 -59.63 -55.12
CA ARG A 416 26.42 -61.00 -55.45
C ARG A 416 25.97 -61.39 -56.86
N ASN A 417 24.74 -61.07 -57.25
CA ASN A 417 24.21 -61.38 -58.58
C ASN A 417 24.96 -60.61 -59.68
N ALA A 418 25.29 -59.33 -59.46
CA ALA A 418 26.11 -58.56 -60.38
C ALA A 418 27.51 -59.18 -60.58
N SER A 419 28.15 -59.61 -59.49
CA SER A 419 29.45 -60.31 -59.55
C SER A 419 29.36 -61.63 -60.32
N ILE A 420 28.35 -62.46 -60.05
CA ILE A 420 28.13 -63.73 -60.77
C ILE A 420 27.88 -63.48 -62.26
N ALA A 421 27.10 -62.44 -62.58
CA ALA A 421 26.81 -62.07 -63.96
C ALA A 421 28.06 -61.54 -64.70
N ALA A 422 28.93 -60.77 -64.02
CA ALA A 422 30.21 -60.33 -64.56
C ALA A 422 31.14 -61.51 -64.84
N ASP A 423 31.27 -62.45 -63.91
CA ASP A 423 32.06 -63.68 -64.10
C ASP A 423 31.52 -64.51 -65.27
N SER A 424 30.20 -64.64 -65.38
CA SER A 424 29.55 -65.36 -66.49
C SER A 424 29.76 -64.68 -67.83
N ALA A 425 29.70 -63.34 -67.88
CA ALA A 425 30.03 -62.57 -69.07
C ALA A 425 31.50 -62.75 -69.46
N GLN A 426 32.43 -62.71 -68.51
CA GLN A 426 33.85 -62.95 -68.78
C GLN A 426 34.11 -64.35 -69.34
N GLN A 427 33.47 -65.38 -68.78
CA GLN A 427 33.52 -66.75 -69.33
C GLN A 427 32.97 -66.81 -70.75
N GLY A 428 31.80 -66.20 -71.00
CA GLY A 428 31.21 -66.12 -72.34
C GLY A 428 32.11 -65.41 -73.35
N ASN A 429 32.81 -64.35 -72.93
CA ASN A 429 33.75 -63.62 -73.78
C ASN A 429 34.93 -64.51 -74.19
N ASN A 430 35.45 -65.32 -73.26
CA ASN A 430 36.53 -66.27 -73.53
C ASN A 430 36.08 -67.37 -74.52
N GLU A 431 34.88 -67.91 -74.35
CA GLU A 431 34.31 -68.91 -75.27
C GLU A 431 34.07 -68.35 -76.68
N VAL A 432 33.57 -67.12 -76.78
CA VAL A 432 33.40 -66.44 -78.08
C VAL A 432 34.75 -66.16 -78.74
N SER A 433 35.76 -65.71 -77.98
CA SER A 433 37.11 -65.52 -78.49
C SER A 433 37.69 -66.81 -79.06
N ASN A 434 37.57 -67.93 -78.34
CA ASN A 434 37.99 -69.25 -78.82
C ASN A 434 37.19 -69.66 -80.07
N GLY A 435 35.89 -69.39 -80.11
CA GLY A 435 35.05 -69.62 -81.29
C GLY A 435 35.52 -68.83 -82.52
N ILE A 436 35.94 -67.57 -82.35
CA ILE A 436 36.50 -66.74 -83.42
C ILE A 436 37.80 -67.38 -83.95
N ASP A 437 38.69 -67.82 -83.07
CA ASP A 437 39.95 -68.47 -83.46
C ASP A 437 39.70 -69.76 -84.26
N ILE A 438 38.73 -70.58 -83.83
CA ILE A 438 38.32 -71.82 -84.53
C ILE A 438 37.77 -71.50 -85.93
N VAL A 439 36.91 -70.48 -86.05
CA VAL A 439 36.34 -70.06 -87.34
C VAL A 439 37.44 -69.53 -88.26
N GLN A 440 38.39 -68.76 -87.73
CA GLN A 440 39.53 -68.27 -88.51
C GLN A 440 40.38 -69.44 -89.04
N SER A 441 40.68 -70.43 -88.20
CA SER A 441 41.39 -71.65 -88.62
C SER A 441 40.61 -72.44 -89.67
N ASN A 442 39.27 -72.45 -89.62
CA ASN A 442 38.42 -73.09 -90.64
C ASN A 442 38.49 -72.33 -91.97
N ILE A 443 38.43 -70.99 -91.94
CA ILE A 443 38.59 -70.15 -93.14
C ILE A 443 39.94 -70.44 -93.82
N ASP A 444 41.02 -70.54 -93.05
CA ASP A 444 42.36 -70.85 -93.59
C ASP A 444 42.40 -72.25 -94.22
N SER A 445 41.78 -73.23 -93.56
CA SER A 445 41.68 -74.63 -94.05
C SER A 445 40.84 -74.74 -95.32
N MET A 446 39.69 -74.06 -95.39
CA MET A 446 38.83 -74.02 -96.57
C MET A 446 39.47 -73.26 -97.73
N SER A 447 40.25 -72.22 -97.43
CA SER A 447 41.04 -71.50 -98.44
C SER A 447 42.16 -72.39 -99.01
N ALA A 448 42.79 -73.21 -98.18
CA ALA A 448 43.75 -74.22 -98.64
C ALA A 448 43.07 -75.32 -99.47
N LEU A 449 41.91 -75.82 -99.03
CA LEU A 449 41.12 -76.80 -99.77
C LEU A 449 40.71 -76.27 -101.15
N SER A 450 40.18 -75.05 -101.22
CA SER A 450 39.80 -74.40 -102.48
C SER A 450 40.98 -74.30 -103.46
N ARG A 451 42.19 -73.97 -102.97
CA ARG A 451 43.41 -73.98 -103.80
C ARG A 451 43.76 -75.38 -104.29
N ASN A 452 43.66 -76.40 -103.43
CA ASN A 452 43.96 -77.78 -103.80
C ASN A 452 42.97 -78.34 -104.83
N VAL A 453 41.67 -78.08 -104.66
CA VAL A 453 40.63 -78.46 -105.63
C VAL A 453 40.85 -77.77 -106.97
N ASN A 454 41.16 -76.48 -106.97
CA ASN A 454 41.46 -75.74 -108.21
C ASN A 454 42.71 -76.32 -108.91
N SER A 455 43.77 -76.64 -108.15
CA SER A 455 44.95 -77.31 -108.71
C SER A 455 44.63 -78.69 -109.28
N ALA A 456 43.81 -79.49 -108.60
CA ALA A 456 43.38 -80.81 -109.08
C ALA A 456 42.52 -80.71 -110.34
N SER A 457 41.58 -79.76 -110.38
CA SER A 457 40.76 -79.44 -111.56
C SER A 457 41.65 -79.12 -112.76
N SER A 458 42.68 -78.28 -112.59
CA SER A 458 43.63 -77.97 -113.67
C SER A 458 44.43 -79.18 -114.17
N VAL A 459 44.81 -80.11 -113.29
CA VAL A 459 45.53 -81.33 -113.68
C VAL A 459 44.62 -82.27 -114.45
N ILE A 460 43.38 -82.47 -114.00
CA ILE A 460 42.38 -83.33 -114.65
C ILE A 460 41.97 -82.74 -116.00
N ALA A 461 41.78 -81.42 -116.10
CA ALA A 461 41.49 -80.75 -117.37
C ALA A 461 42.63 -80.96 -118.39
N ASN A 462 43.89 -80.93 -117.95
CA ASN A 462 45.03 -81.25 -118.81
C ASN A 462 45.03 -82.73 -119.22
N LEU A 463 44.71 -83.66 -118.31
CA LEU A 463 44.57 -85.08 -118.63
C LEU A 463 43.45 -85.32 -119.67
N ALA A 464 42.29 -84.69 -119.52
CA ALA A 464 41.21 -84.74 -120.50
C ALA A 464 41.71 -84.29 -121.90
N HIS A 465 42.43 -83.16 -121.95
CA HIS A 465 43.01 -82.65 -123.19
C HIS A 465 44.08 -83.58 -123.81
N GLN A 466 44.91 -84.22 -123.00
CA GLN A 466 45.88 -85.22 -123.47
C GLN A 466 45.18 -86.47 -124.01
N THR A 467 44.09 -86.89 -123.37
CA THR A 467 43.31 -88.06 -123.76
C THR A 467 42.61 -87.84 -125.09
N ASP A 468 42.05 -86.64 -125.32
CA ASP A 468 41.50 -86.24 -126.62
C ASP A 468 42.54 -86.30 -127.74
N LYS A 469 43.77 -85.87 -127.46
CA LYS A 469 44.88 -85.98 -128.43
C LYS A 469 45.23 -87.44 -128.73
N ILE A 470 45.24 -88.31 -127.73
CA ILE A 470 45.50 -89.74 -127.94
C ILE A 470 44.37 -90.36 -128.77
N GLY A 471 43.11 -90.04 -128.49
CA GLY A 471 41.97 -90.48 -129.30
C GLY A 471 42.13 -90.12 -130.78
N ALA A 472 42.49 -88.87 -131.08
CA ALA A 472 42.74 -88.44 -132.46
C ALA A 472 43.91 -89.20 -133.13
N ILE A 473 44.94 -89.60 -132.38
CA ILE A 473 46.04 -90.43 -132.90
C ILE A 473 45.56 -91.86 -133.20
N ILE A 474 44.74 -92.44 -132.33
CA ILE A 474 44.19 -93.80 -132.51
C ILE A 474 43.27 -93.86 -133.73
N ASP A 475 42.46 -92.83 -133.97
CA ASP A 475 41.65 -92.71 -135.19
C ASP A 475 42.52 -92.72 -136.46
N VAL A 476 43.67 -92.04 -136.44
CA VAL A 476 44.64 -92.07 -137.55
C VAL A 476 45.27 -93.46 -137.71
N ILE A 477 45.64 -94.14 -136.63
CA ILE A 477 46.24 -95.49 -136.70
C ILE A 477 45.23 -96.52 -137.20
N ASN A 478 43.96 -96.43 -136.77
CA ASN A 478 42.86 -97.22 -137.33
C ASN A 478 42.75 -96.98 -138.84
N GLY A 479 42.72 -95.72 -139.28
CA GLY A 479 42.67 -95.37 -140.71
C GLY A 479 43.86 -95.92 -141.51
N ILE A 480 45.08 -95.88 -140.96
CA ILE A 480 46.28 -96.47 -141.58
C ILE A 480 46.16 -98.00 -141.65
N SER A 481 45.70 -98.64 -140.58
CA SER A 481 45.59 -100.09 -140.49
C SER A 481 44.53 -100.64 -141.45
N ASP A 482 43.39 -99.95 -141.60
CA ASP A 482 42.40 -100.22 -142.65
C ASP A 482 42.98 -100.07 -144.05
N GLN A 483 43.79 -99.03 -144.27
CA GLN A 483 44.47 -98.82 -145.55
C GLN A 483 45.49 -99.93 -145.84
N ILE A 484 46.27 -100.37 -144.85
CA ILE A 484 47.21 -101.49 -144.96
C ILE A 484 46.45 -102.80 -145.24
N ASN A 485 45.33 -103.05 -144.55
CA ASN A 485 44.49 -104.22 -144.78
C ASN A 485 43.96 -104.27 -146.22
N LEU A 486 43.51 -103.13 -146.76
CA LEU A 486 43.08 -103.00 -148.16
C LEU A 486 44.23 -103.20 -149.15
N LEU A 487 45.41 -102.62 -148.89
CA LEU A 487 46.61 -102.81 -149.70
C LEU A 487 47.06 -104.28 -149.72
N ALA A 488 47.04 -104.94 -148.55
CA ALA A 488 47.38 -106.35 -148.40
C ALA A 488 46.38 -107.26 -149.12
N LEU A 489 45.08 -106.94 -149.07
CA LEU A 489 44.06 -107.64 -149.82
C LEU A 489 44.30 -107.51 -151.34
N ASN A 490 44.60 -106.31 -151.83
CA ASN A 490 44.93 -106.09 -153.24
C ASN A 490 46.19 -106.86 -153.66
N ALA A 491 47.22 -106.89 -152.80
CA ALA A 491 48.44 -107.66 -153.04
C ALA A 491 48.19 -109.17 -153.04
N ALA A 492 47.34 -109.69 -152.15
CA ALA A 492 46.96 -111.11 -152.12
C ALA A 492 46.17 -111.51 -153.38
N ILE A 493 45.27 -110.64 -153.86
CA ILE A 493 44.54 -110.83 -155.13
C ILE A 493 45.52 -110.91 -156.31
N GLU A 494 46.48 -109.98 -156.40
CA GLU A 494 47.44 -109.96 -157.51
C GLU A 494 48.45 -111.12 -157.43
N ALA A 495 48.84 -111.54 -156.22
CA ALA A 495 49.67 -112.72 -156.00
C ALA A 495 48.95 -114.02 -156.42
N ALA A 496 47.64 -114.15 -156.13
CA ALA A 496 46.82 -115.25 -156.63
C ALA A 496 46.71 -115.24 -158.15
N ARG A 497 46.66 -114.06 -158.76
CA ARG A 497 46.61 -113.86 -160.22
C ARG A 497 47.90 -114.28 -160.93
N ALA A 498 49.06 -114.14 -160.28
CA ALA A 498 50.37 -114.54 -160.79
C ALA A 498 50.66 -116.06 -160.71
N GLY A 499 49.74 -116.87 -160.15
CA GLY A 499 49.86 -118.33 -160.11
C GLY A 499 51.06 -118.83 -159.30
N ASP A 500 51.80 -119.83 -159.82
CA ASP A 500 52.93 -120.45 -159.10
C ASP A 500 54.09 -119.47 -158.80
N HIS A 501 54.27 -118.43 -159.61
CA HIS A 501 55.28 -117.39 -159.38
C HIS A 501 54.92 -116.43 -158.23
N GLY A 502 53.63 -116.37 -157.84
CA GLY A 502 53.11 -115.46 -156.82
C GLY A 502 53.05 -116.03 -155.39
N ARG A 503 53.34 -117.33 -155.17
CA ARG A 503 53.18 -117.99 -153.86
C ARG A 503 53.92 -117.29 -152.71
N GLY A 504 55.15 -116.82 -152.94
CA GLY A 504 55.92 -116.10 -151.92
C GLY A 504 55.28 -114.75 -151.56
N PHE A 505 54.74 -114.03 -152.55
CA PHE A 505 54.04 -112.77 -152.35
C PHE A 505 52.68 -112.96 -151.67
N ALA A 506 51.95 -114.04 -151.97
CA ALA A 506 50.67 -114.34 -151.34
C ALA A 506 50.83 -114.56 -149.83
N VAL A 507 51.87 -115.30 -149.40
CA VAL A 507 52.17 -115.52 -147.98
C VAL A 507 52.50 -114.20 -147.26
N VAL A 508 53.30 -113.33 -147.88
CA VAL A 508 53.61 -112.01 -147.31
C VAL A 508 52.36 -111.13 -147.24
N ALA A 509 51.51 -111.14 -148.28
CA ALA A 509 50.27 -110.37 -148.29
C ALA A 509 49.28 -110.84 -147.21
N ASP A 510 49.12 -112.15 -146.99
CA ASP A 510 48.30 -112.68 -145.91
C ASP A 510 48.87 -112.37 -144.52
N GLU A 511 50.20 -112.39 -144.35
CA GLU A 511 50.85 -111.98 -143.09
C GLU A 511 50.66 -110.49 -142.81
N VAL A 512 50.79 -109.62 -143.82
CA VAL A 512 50.51 -108.18 -143.70
C VAL A 512 49.02 -107.94 -143.40
N ARG A 513 48.10 -108.69 -144.01
CA ARG A 513 46.67 -108.61 -143.72
C ARG A 513 46.34 -109.03 -142.29
N SER A 514 46.93 -110.13 -141.83
CA SER A 514 46.83 -110.60 -140.44
C SER A 514 47.38 -109.55 -139.46
N LEU A 515 48.51 -108.93 -139.77
CA LEU A 515 49.11 -107.87 -138.95
C LEU A 515 48.23 -106.62 -138.91
N ALA A 516 47.66 -106.20 -140.04
CA ALA A 516 46.73 -105.08 -140.12
C ALA A 516 45.44 -105.35 -139.32
N HIS A 517 44.91 -106.57 -139.40
CA HIS A 517 43.74 -106.99 -138.61
C HIS A 517 44.04 -106.99 -137.10
N ARG A 518 45.19 -107.53 -136.68
CA ARG A 518 45.64 -107.48 -135.28
C ARG A 518 45.86 -106.04 -134.81
N THR A 519 46.40 -105.17 -135.67
CA THR A 519 46.59 -103.75 -135.35
C THR A 519 45.24 -103.06 -135.14
N ASN A 520 44.28 -103.26 -136.05
CA ASN A 520 42.89 -102.78 -135.91
C ASN A 520 42.21 -103.27 -134.63
N GLN A 521 42.39 -104.54 -134.28
CA GLN A 521 41.81 -105.07 -133.05
C GLN A 521 42.42 -104.38 -131.82
N SER A 522 43.73 -104.21 -131.76
CA SER A 522 44.40 -103.51 -130.65
C SER A 522 44.04 -102.02 -130.59
N THR A 523 43.86 -101.34 -131.72
CA THR A 523 43.42 -99.94 -131.74
C THR A 523 41.97 -99.79 -131.32
N LEU A 524 41.08 -100.75 -131.62
CA LEU A 524 39.72 -100.78 -131.08
C LEU A 524 39.71 -100.94 -129.56
N GLU A 525 40.52 -101.87 -129.02
CA GLU A 525 40.68 -102.04 -127.57
C GLU A 525 41.23 -100.76 -126.90
N ILE A 526 42.21 -100.09 -127.53
CA ILE A 526 42.73 -98.80 -127.04
C ILE A 526 41.67 -97.69 -127.14
N GLN A 527 40.88 -97.65 -128.23
CA GLN A 527 39.81 -96.67 -128.39
C GLN A 527 38.76 -96.79 -127.30
N GLU A 528 38.39 -98.02 -126.92
CA GLU A 528 37.49 -98.27 -125.79
C GLU A 528 38.08 -97.75 -124.47
N MET A 529 39.35 -98.07 -124.19
CA MET A 529 40.06 -97.54 -123.01
C MET A 529 40.12 -96.01 -122.99
N ILE A 530 40.39 -95.38 -124.13
CA ILE A 530 40.43 -93.91 -124.27
C ILE A 530 39.04 -93.30 -124.06
N THR A 531 37.98 -93.92 -124.58
CA THR A 531 36.60 -93.46 -124.38
C THR A 531 36.21 -93.55 -122.90
N GLN A 532 36.57 -94.64 -122.21
CA GLN A 532 36.36 -94.77 -120.77
C GLN A 532 37.16 -93.73 -119.98
N LEU A 533 38.40 -93.43 -120.41
CA LEU A 533 39.25 -92.43 -119.76
C LEU A 533 38.71 -91.00 -119.99
N GLN A 534 38.22 -90.68 -121.19
CA GLN A 534 37.55 -89.41 -121.49
C GLN A 534 36.31 -89.23 -120.60
N GLN A 535 35.45 -90.25 -120.52
CA GLN A 535 34.27 -90.22 -119.66
C GLN A 535 34.65 -90.03 -118.19
N GLY A 536 35.63 -90.80 -117.68
CA GLY A 536 36.10 -90.68 -116.31
C GLY A 536 36.75 -89.33 -116.00
N THR A 537 37.49 -88.74 -116.94
CA THR A 537 38.04 -87.38 -116.77
C THR A 537 36.97 -86.31 -116.75
N LYS A 538 35.92 -86.43 -117.58
CA LYS A 538 34.79 -85.51 -117.58
C LYS A 538 34.02 -85.55 -116.26
N GLU A 539 33.70 -86.75 -115.76
CA GLU A 539 33.08 -86.93 -114.44
C GLU A 539 33.95 -86.33 -113.33
N ALA A 540 35.26 -86.50 -113.42
CA ALA A 540 36.19 -85.92 -112.45
C ALA A 540 36.24 -84.39 -112.51
N VAL A 541 36.11 -83.76 -113.69
CA VAL A 541 35.97 -82.29 -113.80
C VAL A 541 34.68 -81.81 -113.15
N ASP A 542 33.55 -82.45 -113.44
CA ASP A 542 32.25 -82.07 -112.88
C ASP A 542 32.26 -82.12 -111.34
N VAL A 543 32.86 -83.17 -110.75
CA VAL A 543 33.03 -83.31 -109.29
C VAL A 543 33.97 -82.23 -108.72
N MET A 544 35.02 -81.83 -109.45
CA MET A 544 35.91 -80.76 -109.00
C MET A 544 35.23 -79.38 -109.01
N ASP A 545 34.39 -79.09 -110.01
CA ASP A 545 33.62 -77.85 -110.09
C ASP A 545 32.57 -77.76 -108.97
N GLU A 546 31.91 -78.88 -108.65
CA GLU A 546 31.02 -78.99 -107.48
C GLU A 546 31.80 -78.80 -106.16
N GLY A 547 32.98 -79.41 -106.04
CA GLY A 547 33.87 -79.24 -104.89
C GLY A 547 34.35 -77.79 -104.70
N GLN A 548 34.64 -77.09 -105.79
CA GLN A 548 35.01 -75.67 -105.76
C GLN A 548 33.83 -74.81 -105.30
N SER A 549 32.65 -75.05 -105.84
CA SER A 549 31.42 -74.33 -105.48
C SER A 549 31.07 -74.53 -104.00
N SER A 550 31.16 -75.77 -103.51
CA SER A 550 30.95 -76.11 -102.10
C SER A 550 31.96 -75.43 -101.18
N SER A 551 33.25 -75.44 -101.55
CA SER A 551 34.30 -74.76 -100.77
C SER A 551 34.07 -73.26 -100.67
N LYS A 552 33.62 -72.61 -101.76
CA LYS A 552 33.30 -71.18 -101.77
C LYS A 552 32.10 -70.85 -100.87
N LEU A 553 31.06 -71.68 -100.90
CA LEU A 553 29.90 -71.53 -100.01
C LEU A 553 30.31 -71.69 -98.54
N SER A 554 31.15 -72.68 -98.22
CA SER A 554 31.68 -72.88 -96.87
C SER A 554 32.48 -71.67 -96.36
N LEU A 555 33.30 -71.04 -97.23
CA LEU A 555 34.01 -69.80 -96.89
C LEU A 555 33.06 -68.64 -96.59
N GLU A 556 32.00 -68.46 -97.39
CA GLU A 556 30.99 -67.42 -97.15
C GLU A 556 30.25 -67.63 -95.81
N LEU A 557 29.85 -68.88 -95.53
CA LEU A 557 29.18 -69.23 -94.28
C LEU A 557 30.11 -69.04 -93.07
N ALA A 558 31.38 -69.44 -93.17
CA ALA A 558 32.37 -69.22 -92.13
C ALA A 558 32.58 -67.73 -91.83
N GLY A 559 32.65 -66.89 -92.88
CA GLY A 559 32.72 -65.43 -92.72
C GLY A 559 31.49 -64.84 -92.01
N LYS A 560 30.28 -65.30 -92.35
CA LYS A 560 29.04 -64.91 -91.65
C LYS A 560 29.07 -65.32 -90.19
N ILE A 561 29.51 -66.54 -89.86
CA ILE A 561 29.66 -67.00 -88.47
C ILE A 561 30.65 -66.10 -87.71
N GLY A 562 31.80 -65.77 -88.31
CA GLY A 562 32.78 -64.87 -87.70
C GLY A 562 32.19 -63.49 -87.36
N SER A 563 31.41 -62.90 -88.27
CA SER A 563 30.74 -61.61 -88.02
C SER A 563 29.71 -61.69 -86.88
N SER A 564 28.96 -62.79 -86.79
CA SER A 564 27.99 -63.02 -85.70
C SER A 564 28.68 -63.20 -84.36
N LEU A 565 29.80 -63.94 -84.31
CA LEU A 565 30.59 -64.11 -83.08
C LEU A 565 31.17 -62.78 -82.60
N ALA A 566 31.68 -61.93 -83.50
CA ALA A 566 32.15 -60.59 -83.14
C ALA A 566 31.03 -59.71 -82.56
N ALA A 567 29.82 -59.78 -83.11
CA ALA A 567 28.66 -59.06 -82.56
C ALA A 567 28.25 -59.59 -81.17
N ILE A 568 28.32 -60.91 -80.94
CA ILE A 568 28.09 -61.52 -79.63
C ILE A 568 29.16 -61.03 -78.64
N GLN A 569 30.43 -61.00 -79.04
CA GLN A 569 31.53 -60.51 -78.20
C GLN A 569 31.28 -59.08 -77.71
N GLN A 570 30.87 -58.18 -78.60
CA GLN A 570 30.54 -56.79 -78.25
C GLN A 570 29.38 -56.71 -77.25
N THR A 571 28.36 -57.56 -77.43
CA THR A 571 27.21 -57.64 -76.54
C THR A 571 27.62 -58.11 -75.14
N ILE A 572 28.48 -59.14 -75.07
CA ILE A 572 29.02 -59.65 -73.80
C ILE A 572 29.87 -58.58 -73.08
N SER A 573 30.70 -57.84 -73.81
CA SER A 573 31.46 -56.71 -73.24
C SER A 573 30.53 -55.67 -72.62
N THR A 574 29.43 -55.35 -73.29
CA THR A 574 28.43 -54.40 -72.79
C THR A 574 27.75 -54.91 -71.53
N ILE A 575 27.45 -56.22 -71.45
CA ILE A 575 26.89 -56.85 -70.25
C ILE A 575 27.87 -56.73 -69.07
N ASN A 576 29.17 -56.94 -69.30
CA ASN A 576 30.18 -56.80 -68.26
C ASN A 576 30.27 -55.36 -67.71
N ASP A 577 30.22 -54.36 -68.60
CA ASP A 577 30.19 -52.95 -68.22
C ASP A 577 28.95 -52.61 -67.38
N ILE A 578 27.78 -53.12 -67.77
CA ILE A 578 26.53 -52.95 -67.01
C ILE A 578 26.65 -53.59 -65.62
N ASN A 579 27.18 -54.81 -65.51
CA ASN A 579 27.34 -55.46 -64.21
C ASN A 579 28.28 -54.69 -63.28
N THR A 580 29.33 -54.08 -63.83
CA THR A 580 30.24 -53.19 -63.07
C THR A 580 29.50 -51.95 -62.54
N GLN A 581 28.64 -51.34 -63.37
CA GLN A 581 27.81 -50.21 -62.93
C GLN A 581 26.78 -50.62 -61.89
N VAL A 582 26.14 -51.79 -62.04
CA VAL A 582 25.20 -52.33 -61.05
C VAL A 582 25.90 -52.56 -59.71
N ALA A 583 27.10 -53.15 -59.71
CA ALA A 583 27.89 -53.34 -58.49
C ALA A 583 28.18 -52.00 -57.79
N THR A 584 28.63 -50.99 -58.54
CA THR A 584 28.89 -49.64 -58.01
C THR A 584 27.62 -49.01 -57.42
N ALA A 585 26.49 -49.08 -58.14
CA ALA A 585 25.21 -48.56 -57.66
C ALA A 585 24.71 -49.31 -56.40
N THR A 586 25.00 -50.60 -56.29
CA THR A 586 24.65 -51.40 -55.11
C THR A 586 25.51 -50.99 -53.90
N GLU A 587 26.79 -50.68 -54.09
CA GLU A 587 27.64 -50.13 -53.02
C GLU A 587 27.13 -48.77 -52.53
N GLU A 588 26.73 -47.87 -53.43
CA GLU A 588 26.12 -46.59 -53.08
C GLU A 588 24.80 -46.79 -52.31
N GLN A 589 23.94 -47.71 -52.76
CA GLN A 589 22.70 -48.05 -52.05
C GLN A 589 22.97 -48.58 -50.65
N ASN A 590 24.01 -49.40 -50.46
CA ASN A 590 24.37 -49.91 -49.14
C ASN A 590 24.75 -48.78 -48.17
N ALA A 591 25.51 -47.79 -48.64
CA ALA A 591 25.84 -46.60 -47.85
C ALA A 591 24.58 -45.82 -47.43
N VAL A 592 23.65 -45.61 -48.36
CA VAL A 592 22.36 -44.94 -48.08
C VAL A 592 21.55 -45.73 -47.04
N VAL A 593 21.46 -47.05 -47.17
CA VAL A 593 20.73 -47.90 -46.20
C VAL A 593 21.36 -47.83 -44.81
N SER A 594 22.70 -47.79 -44.70
CA SER A 594 23.40 -47.61 -43.43
C SER A 594 23.07 -46.26 -42.78
N ASP A 595 23.04 -45.18 -43.57
CA ASP A 595 22.67 -43.84 -43.09
C ASP A 595 21.21 -43.77 -42.64
N ILE A 596 20.29 -44.39 -43.38
CA ILE A 596 18.88 -44.49 -42.97
C ILE A 596 18.77 -45.27 -41.65
N GLY A 597 19.51 -46.37 -41.49
CA GLY A 597 19.56 -47.14 -40.25
C GLY A 597 19.96 -46.29 -39.05
N ARG A 598 21.04 -45.49 -39.19
CA ARG A 598 21.48 -44.56 -38.12
C ARG A 598 20.45 -43.48 -37.81
N ASN A 599 19.75 -42.97 -38.82
CA ASN A 599 18.70 -41.98 -38.61
C ASN A 599 17.49 -42.58 -37.88
N ILE A 600 17.16 -43.84 -38.15
CA ILE A 600 16.08 -44.57 -37.47
C ILE A 600 16.39 -44.83 -36.00
N GLU A 601 17.63 -45.16 -35.66
CA GLU A 601 18.08 -45.24 -34.26
C GLU A 601 17.92 -43.88 -33.55
N LYS A 602 18.33 -42.79 -34.20
CA LYS A 602 18.20 -41.44 -33.64
C LYS A 602 16.73 -41.03 -33.44
N ILE A 603 15.85 -41.38 -34.38
CA ILE A 603 14.40 -41.15 -34.23
C ILE A 603 13.86 -41.93 -33.04
N SER A 604 14.28 -43.19 -32.86
CA SER A 604 13.89 -43.99 -31.71
C SER A 604 14.31 -43.36 -30.38
N GLU A 605 15.56 -42.89 -30.29
CA GLU A 605 16.08 -42.18 -29.11
C GLU A 605 15.26 -40.90 -28.81
N GLN A 606 14.95 -40.11 -29.83
CA GLN A 606 14.15 -38.89 -29.69
C GLN A 606 12.70 -39.20 -29.25
N SER A 607 12.11 -40.28 -29.73
CA SER A 607 10.81 -40.77 -29.26
C SER A 607 10.86 -41.10 -27.77
N TYR A 608 11.89 -41.81 -27.30
CA TYR A 608 12.07 -42.09 -25.87
C TYR A 608 12.19 -40.81 -25.03
N GLN A 609 13.00 -39.85 -25.47
CA GLN A 609 13.15 -38.56 -24.79
C GLN A 609 11.81 -37.78 -24.74
N THR A 610 11.02 -37.83 -25.81
CA THR A 610 9.70 -37.18 -25.88
C THR A 610 8.70 -37.86 -24.96
N SER A 611 8.71 -39.20 -24.88
CA SER A 611 7.88 -39.94 -23.92
C SER A 611 8.21 -39.55 -22.48
N ASP A 612 9.49 -39.48 -22.14
CA ASP A 612 9.94 -39.11 -20.79
C ASP A 612 9.54 -37.67 -20.45
N ALA A 613 9.77 -36.72 -21.35
CA ALA A 613 9.36 -35.32 -21.19
C ALA A 613 7.84 -35.17 -21.03
N SER A 614 7.04 -35.95 -21.77
CA SER A 614 5.58 -35.97 -21.63
C SER A 614 5.16 -36.48 -20.26
N SER A 615 5.80 -37.55 -19.77
CA SER A 615 5.57 -38.09 -18.42
C SER A 615 5.90 -37.07 -17.32
N GLN A 616 7.06 -36.40 -17.42
CA GLN A 616 7.46 -35.34 -16.49
C GLN A 616 6.47 -34.16 -16.51
N THR A 617 5.94 -33.80 -17.69
CA THR A 617 4.95 -32.74 -17.83
C THR A 617 3.63 -33.12 -17.14
N ILE A 618 3.18 -34.37 -17.28
CA ILE A 618 2.00 -34.88 -16.57
C ILE A 618 2.20 -34.81 -15.05
N GLU A 619 3.38 -35.19 -14.55
CA GLU A 619 3.71 -35.08 -13.13
C GLU A 619 3.70 -33.61 -12.65
N ALA A 620 4.29 -32.69 -13.42
CA ALA A 620 4.24 -31.27 -13.12
C ALA A 620 2.80 -30.73 -13.10
N CYS A 621 1.95 -31.16 -14.04
CA CYS A 621 0.52 -30.85 -14.03
C CYS A 621 -0.17 -31.34 -12.75
N HIS A 622 0.14 -32.55 -12.26
CA HIS A 622 -0.38 -33.03 -10.98
C HIS A 622 0.04 -32.14 -9.80
N GLN A 623 1.30 -31.73 -9.75
CA GLN A 623 1.81 -30.83 -8.71
C GLN A 623 1.14 -29.45 -8.78
N LEU A 624 1.01 -28.88 -9.97
CA LEU A 624 0.34 -27.60 -10.19
C LEU A 624 -1.15 -27.66 -9.82
N ASN A 625 -1.82 -28.77 -10.11
CA ASN A 625 -3.22 -28.97 -9.72
C ASN A 625 -3.36 -29.01 -8.19
N ALA A 626 -2.45 -29.68 -7.48
CA ALA A 626 -2.43 -29.69 -6.03
C ALA A 626 -2.17 -28.29 -5.43
N LEU A 627 -1.23 -27.52 -6.02
CA LEU A 627 -0.96 -26.13 -5.65
C LEU A 627 -2.19 -25.23 -5.87
N SER A 628 -2.86 -25.36 -7.03
CA SER A 628 -4.08 -24.62 -7.33
C SER A 628 -5.22 -24.98 -6.37
N GLY A 629 -5.39 -26.27 -6.05
CA GLY A 629 -6.35 -26.72 -5.04
C GLY A 629 -6.08 -26.12 -3.66
N ARG A 630 -4.82 -26.03 -3.26
CA ARG A 630 -4.41 -25.36 -2.01
C ARG A 630 -4.65 -23.85 -2.06
N LEU A 631 -4.39 -23.18 -3.19
CA LEU A 631 -4.71 -21.77 -3.39
C LEU A 631 -6.21 -21.51 -3.29
N LYS A 632 -7.03 -22.34 -3.93
CA LYS A 632 -8.49 -22.29 -3.85
C LYS A 632 -8.99 -22.45 -2.41
N ASN A 633 -8.41 -23.37 -1.64
CA ASN A 633 -8.75 -23.54 -0.23
C ASN A 633 -8.36 -22.32 0.63
N LEU A 634 -7.21 -21.69 0.36
CA LEU A 634 -6.78 -20.47 1.06
C LEU A 634 -7.71 -19.29 0.75
N ILE A 635 -8.12 -19.14 -0.51
CA ILE A 635 -9.07 -18.11 -0.94
C ILE A 635 -10.45 -18.37 -0.35
N GLY A 636 -10.89 -19.63 -0.29
CA GLY A 636 -12.17 -20.03 0.30
C GLY A 636 -12.29 -19.77 1.81
N GLN A 637 -11.22 -19.35 2.49
CA GLN A 637 -11.29 -18.84 3.87
C GLN A 637 -11.93 -17.44 3.95
N PHE A 638 -11.94 -16.69 2.84
CA PHE A 638 -12.59 -15.40 2.75
C PHE A 638 -14.00 -15.56 2.20
N LYS A 639 -14.97 -14.90 2.83
CA LYS A 639 -16.32 -14.77 2.30
C LYS A 639 -16.33 -13.59 1.32
N ILE A 640 -16.49 -13.91 0.05
CA ILE A 640 -16.51 -12.99 -1.09
C ILE A 640 -17.94 -12.83 -1.55
#